data_AF-A0A2D7QSA3-F1
#
_entry.id   AF-A0A2D7QSA3-F1
#
_cell.length_a   1.000
_cell.length_b   1.000
_cell.length_c   1.000
_cell.angle_alpha   90.00
_cell.angle_beta   90.00
_cell.angle_gamma   90.00
#
_symmetry.space_group_name_H-M   'P 1'
#
loop_
_entity.id
_entity.type
_entity.pdbx_description
1 polymer ?
#
loop_
_entity_poly.entity_id
_entity_poly.type
_entity_poly.pdbx_seq_one_letter_code
_entity_poly.pdbx_strand_id
1 'polypeptide(L)'
;MNQAPNLSSYKQYLSALDGCCFQRPTTILQPDGIEFVLAIKIDFSDQVGSRSGNQINEYLFADQGVSLKTYYREVSYDQMDVRPGPAEGIMPKKDRWVRAKHPMSYYGDGKHNVARYRELVREACQGIDDEINFVDYDRNKDGIVDHLFIVHAGDDEASTFTGTFGPNIWSVLVPSINTTFDGVKIDTAVLVAEEPSFKHPHLGIYFHEFFHDFGAPDVYGSPMIDARDHKWGLMGMYGPYQGQITNGLGDGMNPSHIIGYLKWDFDARPENGRKGWLKPKTITGDTLNYSLPCIELKPSLLKIEILDRPDEFFLLENRYTRSGAEFDRYLPESGLLIWHIDESKVRSAYAVDAAQQIWLEDPNDPNHIGQNPTDPSQRNMSYISDGAAYSADDQQTSFMQSTNPSSQANDGTPTGISITNISREGTIMSMNFSTGDTYEPNNNFSTAFPLEIGQSYPSFIFSSGDIDYYRFQPIDSITLLFQLTDIPENHNYQLQIYDQNQVLIAEGMDLGTSLSASRQVAYQAKAGQILYLVIRSESGFSQKLAYQVSIQKLVGQAGLLNITRMKIFPNPAHLGRTLTLSYTVSDFQTADQVIWEIYTIGGDLIHSDLETEVVGSGRFIWTVNGISAGVYIHSLVAQRNGESHQISGKIAVVGN
;
A
#
# COMPACT_ATOMS: atom_id res chain seq x y z
N MET A 1 25.99 -19.02 33.09
CA MET A 1 27.31 -19.27 32.48
C MET A 1 27.25 -20.59 31.74
N ASN A 2 27.12 -20.55 30.42
CA ASN A 2 27.62 -21.56 29.50
C ASN A 2 27.86 -20.81 28.19
N GLN A 3 29.13 -20.65 27.88
CA GLN A 3 29.64 -19.81 26.81
C GLN A 3 29.28 -20.40 25.45
N ALA A 4 28.84 -19.55 24.54
CA ALA A 4 28.74 -19.84 23.11
C ALA A 4 30.14 -20.24 22.57
N PRO A 5 30.23 -21.24 21.68
CA PRO A 5 31.51 -21.60 21.10
C PRO A 5 32.03 -20.48 20.19
N ASN A 6 33.33 -20.23 20.31
CA ASN A 6 34.11 -19.26 19.57
C ASN A 6 33.87 -19.33 18.05
N LEU A 7 33.70 -18.14 17.46
CA LEU A 7 33.79 -17.84 16.03
C LEU A 7 35.15 -18.29 15.47
N SER A 8 35.30 -19.57 15.15
CA SER A 8 36.28 -20.00 14.14
C SER A 8 35.83 -19.42 12.80
N SER A 9 36.74 -18.72 12.12
CA SER A 9 36.40 -17.77 11.06
C SER A 9 35.38 -18.32 10.05
N TYR A 10 34.33 -17.55 9.78
CA TYR A 10 33.34 -17.77 8.72
C TYR A 10 33.99 -18.16 7.38
N LYS A 11 35.22 -17.66 7.12
CA LYS A 11 36.05 -18.01 5.97
C LYS A 11 36.52 -19.49 5.91
N GLN A 12 36.82 -20.11 7.05
CA GLN A 12 37.18 -21.54 7.13
C GLN A 12 35.95 -22.45 7.03
N TYR A 13 34.77 -21.99 7.47
CA TYR A 13 33.50 -22.67 7.23
C TYR A 13 33.12 -22.64 5.74
N LEU A 14 33.26 -21.49 5.07
CA LEU A 14 33.06 -21.37 3.63
C LEU A 14 34.06 -22.19 2.80
N SER A 15 35.34 -22.27 3.20
CA SER A 15 36.31 -23.11 2.49
C SER A 15 36.13 -24.61 2.72
N ALA A 16 35.39 -25.02 3.77
CA ALA A 16 35.01 -26.42 3.99
C ALA A 16 33.78 -26.85 3.17
N LEU A 17 33.06 -25.88 2.58
CA LEU A 17 31.92 -26.07 1.68
C LEU A 17 32.31 -26.06 0.21
N ASP A 18 33.57 -25.77 -0.10
CA ASP A 18 34.14 -25.78 -1.45
C ASP A 18 34.23 -27.24 -1.94
N GLY A 19 33.14 -27.74 -2.53
CA GLY A 19 33.10 -29.09 -3.15
C GLY A 19 31.83 -29.91 -2.94
N CYS A 20 30.85 -29.44 -2.17
CA CYS A 20 29.56 -30.12 -2.05
C CYS A 20 28.41 -29.12 -2.00
N CYS A 21 27.58 -29.14 -3.05
CA CYS A 21 26.26 -28.51 -3.12
C CYS A 21 26.27 -26.97 -3.20
N PHE A 22 26.73 -26.43 -4.33
CA PHE A 22 26.24 -25.14 -4.79
C PHE A 22 24.97 -25.38 -5.62
N GLN A 23 23.84 -24.95 -5.06
CA GLN A 23 22.74 -24.40 -5.86
C GLN A 23 23.40 -23.36 -6.78
N ARG A 24 23.12 -23.36 -8.10
CA ARG A 24 23.71 -22.39 -9.04
C ARG A 24 23.69 -21.00 -8.38
N PRO A 25 24.84 -20.33 -8.19
CA PRO A 25 24.87 -18.92 -7.82
C PRO A 25 24.43 -18.12 -9.06
N THR A 26 23.12 -18.21 -9.33
CA THR A 26 22.29 -17.61 -10.37
C THR A 26 22.69 -17.83 -11.82
N THR A 27 21.72 -18.25 -12.65
CA THR A 27 21.85 -18.12 -14.10
C THR A 27 22.00 -16.64 -14.44
N ILE A 28 23.03 -16.31 -15.21
CA ILE A 28 23.30 -14.93 -15.59
C ILE A 28 22.48 -14.64 -16.83
N LEU A 29 21.64 -13.60 -16.76
CA LEU A 29 20.92 -13.07 -17.91
C LEU A 29 21.90 -12.79 -19.06
N GLN A 30 21.58 -13.28 -20.25
CA GLN A 30 22.40 -13.06 -21.42
C GLN A 30 22.44 -11.55 -21.74
N PRO A 31 23.62 -10.98 -22.06
CA PRO A 31 23.74 -9.53 -22.27
C PRO A 31 22.89 -8.97 -23.41
N ASP A 32 22.48 -9.81 -24.36
CA ASP A 32 21.60 -9.45 -25.47
C ASP A 32 20.12 -9.74 -25.21
N GLY A 33 19.80 -10.23 -24.01
CA GLY A 33 18.45 -10.56 -23.57
C GLY A 33 17.86 -11.85 -24.17
N ILE A 34 18.58 -12.54 -25.05
CA ILE A 34 18.04 -13.73 -25.72
C ILE A 34 18.32 -14.96 -24.85
N GLU A 35 17.28 -15.63 -24.37
CA GLU A 35 17.45 -16.84 -23.54
C GLU A 35 17.10 -18.08 -24.35
N PHE A 36 18.09 -18.94 -24.61
CA PHE A 36 17.86 -20.22 -25.27
C PHE A 36 17.42 -21.26 -24.27
N VAL A 37 16.19 -21.75 -24.42
CA VAL A 37 15.60 -22.79 -23.59
C VAL A 37 15.55 -24.10 -24.36
N LEU A 38 16.38 -25.06 -23.94
CA LEU A 38 16.28 -26.43 -24.44
C LEU A 38 15.11 -27.12 -23.76
N ALA A 39 14.01 -27.26 -24.50
CA ALA A 39 12.81 -27.91 -23.97
C ALA A 39 12.78 -29.40 -24.38
N ILE A 40 12.53 -30.31 -23.44
CA ILE A 40 12.42 -31.75 -23.68
C ILE A 40 11.11 -32.29 -23.10
N LYS A 41 10.43 -33.16 -23.84
CA LYS A 41 9.21 -33.85 -23.38
C LYS A 41 9.46 -35.35 -23.17
N ILE A 42 9.07 -35.84 -21.99
CA ILE A 42 9.31 -37.21 -21.53
C ILE A 42 8.03 -37.87 -20.99
N ASP A 43 7.78 -39.12 -21.37
CA ASP A 43 6.62 -39.91 -20.96
C ASP A 43 7.03 -41.25 -20.33
N PHE A 44 6.05 -42.01 -19.83
CA PHE A 44 6.27 -43.17 -18.98
C PHE A 44 5.56 -44.42 -19.52
N SER A 45 5.90 -45.58 -18.96
CA SER A 45 5.23 -46.85 -19.32
C SER A 45 3.75 -46.90 -18.89
N ASP A 46 3.40 -46.23 -17.78
CA ASP A 46 2.07 -46.16 -17.18
C ASP A 46 1.34 -44.84 -17.45
N GLN A 47 2.05 -43.82 -17.94
CA GLN A 47 1.48 -42.52 -18.32
C GLN A 47 2.10 -42.04 -19.64
N VAL A 48 1.36 -42.21 -20.74
CA VAL A 48 1.79 -41.80 -22.09
C VAL A 48 1.48 -40.33 -22.31
N GLY A 49 2.40 -39.61 -22.95
CA GLY A 49 2.24 -38.19 -23.27
C GLY A 49 1.07 -37.96 -24.22
N SER A 50 0.32 -36.90 -23.97
CA SER A 50 -0.95 -36.64 -24.66
C SER A 50 -0.93 -35.36 -25.50
N ARG A 51 -0.17 -34.34 -25.09
CA ARG A 51 -0.07 -33.09 -25.83
C ARG A 51 0.89 -33.22 -27.00
N SER A 52 0.50 -32.66 -28.15
CA SER A 52 1.37 -32.61 -29.32
C SER A 52 2.57 -31.69 -29.07
N GLY A 53 3.65 -31.91 -29.83
CA GLY A 53 4.81 -31.01 -29.76
C GLY A 53 4.45 -29.55 -30.10
N ASN A 54 3.47 -29.35 -31.00
CA ASN A 54 3.01 -28.01 -31.36
C ASN A 54 2.28 -27.30 -30.22
N GLN A 55 1.41 -27.99 -29.48
CA GLN A 55 0.74 -27.41 -28.31
C GLN A 55 1.74 -26.98 -27.24
N ILE A 56 2.75 -27.80 -26.97
CA ILE A 56 3.80 -27.45 -26.00
C ILE A 56 4.64 -26.27 -26.51
N ASN A 57 4.94 -26.22 -27.82
CA ASN A 57 5.61 -25.06 -28.41
C ASN A 57 4.78 -23.78 -28.31
N GLU A 58 3.46 -23.85 -28.44
CA GLU A 58 2.58 -22.69 -28.23
C GLU A 58 2.70 -22.16 -26.79
N TYR A 59 2.77 -23.04 -25.80
CA TYR A 59 2.92 -22.67 -24.39
C TYR A 59 4.30 -22.08 -24.04
N LEU A 60 5.36 -22.48 -24.73
CA LEU A 60 6.72 -22.03 -24.42
C LEU A 60 7.18 -20.85 -25.30
N PHE A 61 6.87 -20.88 -26.59
CA PHE A 61 7.56 -20.06 -27.59
C PHE A 61 6.64 -19.25 -28.50
N ALA A 62 5.31 -19.25 -28.29
CA ALA A 62 4.42 -18.43 -29.10
C ALA A 62 4.73 -16.93 -28.94
N ASP A 63 4.68 -16.20 -30.05
CA ASP A 63 4.93 -14.74 -30.08
C ASP A 63 3.74 -13.90 -29.58
N GLN A 64 2.57 -14.52 -29.45
CA GLN A 64 1.29 -13.90 -29.10
C GLN A 64 0.50 -14.83 -28.17
N GLY A 65 -0.42 -14.25 -27.40
CA GLY A 65 -1.18 -14.98 -26.38
C GLY A 65 -0.31 -15.30 -25.16
N VAL A 66 -0.74 -16.28 -24.37
CA VAL A 66 -0.08 -16.65 -23.11
C VAL A 66 0.96 -17.73 -23.38
N SER A 67 2.23 -17.39 -23.24
CA SER A 67 3.37 -18.30 -23.36
C SER A 67 4.51 -17.85 -22.45
N LEU A 68 5.47 -18.75 -22.18
CA LEU A 68 6.69 -18.41 -21.43
C LEU A 68 7.40 -17.21 -22.07
N LYS A 69 7.50 -17.21 -23.39
CA LYS A 69 8.05 -16.10 -24.17
C LYS A 69 7.30 -14.79 -23.97
N THR A 70 5.97 -14.77 -24.13
CA THR A 70 5.22 -13.51 -24.00
C THR A 70 5.23 -12.97 -22.58
N TYR A 71 5.17 -13.85 -21.58
CA TYR A 71 5.26 -13.48 -20.16
C TYR A 71 6.58 -12.77 -19.87
N TYR A 72 7.72 -13.43 -20.15
CA TYR A 72 9.03 -12.86 -19.84
C TYR A 72 9.36 -11.63 -20.67
N ARG A 73 8.87 -11.53 -21.90
CA ARG A 73 8.98 -10.30 -22.70
C ARG A 73 8.23 -9.13 -22.05
N GLU A 74 7.02 -9.35 -21.55
CA GLU A 74 6.22 -8.30 -20.89
C GLU A 74 6.84 -7.86 -19.55
N VAL A 75 7.09 -8.81 -18.63
CA VAL A 75 7.56 -8.46 -17.27
C VAL A 75 8.98 -7.88 -17.24
N SER A 76 9.77 -8.12 -18.29
CA SER A 76 11.13 -7.59 -18.47
C SER A 76 11.21 -6.28 -19.26
N TYR A 77 10.09 -5.78 -19.81
CA TYR A 77 10.08 -4.62 -20.70
C TYR A 77 10.90 -4.84 -21.98
N ASP A 78 10.67 -5.97 -22.65
CA ASP A 78 11.40 -6.43 -23.86
C ASP A 78 12.92 -6.68 -23.64
N GLN A 79 13.38 -6.75 -22.39
CA GLN A 79 14.80 -7.04 -22.08
C GLN A 79 15.11 -8.54 -22.07
N MET A 80 14.10 -9.41 -22.05
CA MET A 80 14.23 -10.85 -22.15
C MET A 80 13.37 -11.40 -23.30
N ASP A 81 13.98 -12.22 -24.15
CA ASP A 81 13.35 -12.90 -25.28
C ASP A 81 13.68 -14.40 -25.22
N VAL A 82 12.74 -15.19 -24.72
CA VAL A 82 12.86 -16.64 -24.63
C VAL A 82 12.70 -17.27 -26.01
N ARG A 83 13.66 -18.11 -26.41
CA ARG A 83 13.69 -18.78 -27.71
C ARG A 83 14.03 -20.26 -27.55
N PRO A 84 13.60 -21.13 -28.47
CA PRO A 84 13.95 -22.54 -28.41
C PRO A 84 15.42 -22.84 -28.77
N GLY A 85 16.17 -21.84 -29.24
CA GLY A 85 17.54 -22.03 -29.73
C GLY A 85 17.60 -22.93 -30.98
N PRO A 86 18.74 -23.60 -31.21
CA PRO A 86 18.99 -24.45 -32.39
C PRO A 86 18.05 -25.63 -32.56
N ALA A 87 17.41 -26.11 -31.48
CA ALA A 87 16.42 -27.16 -31.61
C ALA A 87 15.22 -26.72 -32.43
N GLU A 88 14.87 -25.42 -32.52
CA GLU A 88 13.65 -24.93 -33.20
C GLU A 88 12.35 -25.53 -32.60
N GLY A 89 12.29 -25.62 -31.27
CA GLY A 89 11.13 -26.02 -30.47
C GLY A 89 11.41 -27.23 -29.57
N ILE A 90 10.38 -27.70 -28.87
CA ILE A 90 10.41 -28.87 -27.99
C ILE A 90 11.01 -30.09 -28.68
N MET A 91 11.83 -30.82 -27.93
CA MET A 91 12.44 -32.09 -28.33
C MET A 91 11.80 -33.24 -27.55
N PRO A 92 11.71 -34.44 -28.13
CA PRO A 92 11.99 -34.73 -29.52
C PRO A 92 10.90 -34.21 -30.46
N LYS A 93 11.23 -34.07 -31.75
CA LYS A 93 10.33 -33.50 -32.75
C LYS A 93 9.08 -34.35 -32.98
N LYS A 94 8.05 -33.68 -33.53
CA LYS A 94 6.72 -34.25 -33.80
C LYS A 94 6.06 -34.73 -32.51
N ASP A 95 5.25 -35.78 -32.57
CA ASP A 95 4.53 -36.34 -31.42
C ASP A 95 5.31 -37.44 -30.70
N ARG A 96 6.62 -37.56 -30.94
CA ARG A 96 7.48 -38.45 -30.16
C ARG A 96 7.69 -37.88 -28.76
N TRP A 97 7.86 -38.77 -27.80
CA TRP A 97 8.29 -38.46 -26.43
C TRP A 97 9.54 -39.27 -26.12
N VAL A 98 10.45 -38.75 -25.29
CA VAL A 98 11.45 -39.61 -24.67
C VAL A 98 10.70 -40.56 -23.73
N ARG A 99 11.06 -41.85 -23.73
CA ARG A 99 10.45 -42.82 -22.82
C ARG A 99 11.34 -43.00 -21.59
N ALA A 100 10.82 -42.66 -20.42
CA ALA A 100 11.47 -42.93 -19.14
C ALA A 100 11.60 -44.45 -18.89
N LYS A 101 12.63 -44.85 -18.13
CA LYS A 101 12.94 -46.24 -17.80
C LYS A 101 11.98 -46.83 -16.79
N HIS A 102 11.47 -45.98 -15.89
CA HIS A 102 10.54 -46.37 -14.84
C HIS A 102 9.14 -45.78 -15.09
N PRO A 103 8.08 -46.34 -14.47
CA PRO A 103 6.75 -45.74 -14.49
C PRO A 103 6.75 -44.36 -13.80
N MET A 104 5.80 -43.48 -14.14
CA MET A 104 5.58 -42.18 -13.50
C MET A 104 5.43 -42.35 -11.99
N SER A 105 4.68 -43.38 -11.58
CA SER A 105 4.50 -43.76 -10.19
C SER A 105 5.79 -44.07 -9.43
N TYR A 106 6.91 -44.40 -10.10
CA TYR A 106 8.21 -44.47 -9.42
C TYR A 106 8.76 -43.07 -9.14
N TYR A 107 8.77 -42.18 -10.14
CA TYR A 107 9.37 -40.86 -10.00
C TYR A 107 8.57 -39.95 -9.06
N GLY A 108 7.23 -39.99 -9.14
CA GLY A 108 6.34 -39.19 -8.29
C GLY A 108 6.03 -39.78 -6.92
N ASP A 109 6.41 -41.03 -6.63
CA ASP A 109 6.09 -41.66 -5.33
C ASP A 109 6.77 -40.95 -4.15
N GLY A 110 5.91 -40.44 -3.25
CA GLY A 110 6.29 -39.77 -2.01
C GLY A 110 6.56 -38.28 -2.18
N LYS A 111 6.87 -37.60 -1.07
CA LYS A 111 7.10 -36.15 -1.08
C LYS A 111 8.39 -35.80 -1.84
N HIS A 112 8.24 -35.14 -2.99
CA HIS A 112 9.27 -34.38 -3.72
C HIS A 112 10.63 -35.10 -3.76
N ASN A 113 10.67 -36.28 -4.39
CA ASN A 113 11.87 -37.11 -4.42
C ASN A 113 12.90 -36.58 -5.43
N VAL A 114 13.64 -35.54 -5.03
CA VAL A 114 14.63 -34.84 -5.86
C VAL A 114 15.66 -35.79 -6.48
N ALA A 115 16.02 -36.89 -5.80
CA ALA A 115 16.95 -37.89 -6.35
C ALA A 115 16.38 -38.58 -7.60
N ARG A 116 15.09 -38.94 -7.57
CA ARG A 116 14.38 -39.52 -8.73
C ARG A 116 14.13 -38.48 -9.81
N TYR A 117 13.88 -37.22 -9.46
CA TYR A 117 13.73 -36.16 -10.45
C TYR A 117 15.03 -35.94 -11.23
N ARG A 118 16.19 -35.94 -10.55
CA ARG A 118 17.51 -35.90 -11.22
C ARG A 118 17.72 -37.08 -12.16
N GLU A 119 17.27 -38.28 -11.78
CA GLU A 119 17.31 -39.45 -12.65
C GLU A 119 16.47 -39.23 -13.92
N LEU A 120 15.23 -38.77 -13.77
CA LEU A 120 14.34 -38.47 -14.88
C LEU A 120 14.92 -37.43 -15.85
N VAL A 121 15.49 -36.34 -15.33
CA VAL A 121 16.12 -35.31 -16.17
C VAL A 121 17.29 -35.88 -16.98
N ARG A 122 18.14 -36.72 -16.36
CA ARG A 122 19.25 -37.37 -17.08
C ARG A 122 18.76 -38.29 -18.20
N GLU A 123 17.66 -39.00 -17.97
CA GLU A 123 17.05 -39.84 -18.99
C GLU A 123 16.47 -39.01 -20.15
N ALA A 124 15.83 -37.87 -19.84
CA ALA A 124 15.32 -36.95 -20.86
C ALA A 124 16.45 -36.42 -21.75
N CYS A 125 17.55 -35.94 -21.16
CA CYS A 125 18.72 -35.49 -21.90
C CYS A 125 19.34 -36.61 -22.75
N GLN A 126 19.57 -37.78 -22.16
CA GLN A 126 20.13 -38.93 -22.88
C GLN A 126 19.26 -39.36 -24.07
N GLY A 127 17.94 -39.23 -23.95
CA GLY A 127 16.98 -39.62 -24.98
C GLY A 127 16.97 -38.73 -26.23
N ILE A 128 17.69 -37.60 -26.22
CA ILE A 128 17.84 -36.69 -27.36
C ILE A 128 19.31 -36.38 -27.70
N ASP A 129 20.26 -37.02 -27.02
CA ASP A 129 21.71 -36.75 -27.12
C ASP A 129 22.24 -36.90 -28.56
N ASP A 130 21.74 -37.88 -29.31
CA ASP A 130 22.11 -38.08 -30.72
C ASP A 130 21.45 -37.06 -31.68
N GLU A 131 20.56 -36.18 -31.20
CA GLU A 131 19.74 -35.26 -32.00
C GLU A 131 20.01 -33.78 -31.72
N ILE A 132 20.65 -33.46 -30.59
CA ILE A 132 20.98 -32.09 -30.20
C ILE A 132 22.43 -32.03 -29.75
N ASN A 133 23.05 -30.87 -29.92
CA ASN A 133 24.39 -30.60 -29.41
C ASN A 133 24.25 -29.65 -28.21
N PHE A 134 24.43 -30.16 -26.98
CA PHE A 134 24.14 -29.41 -25.75
C PHE A 134 25.00 -28.16 -25.58
N VAL A 135 26.23 -28.14 -26.13
CA VAL A 135 27.11 -26.95 -26.09
C VAL A 135 26.50 -25.74 -26.80
N ASP A 136 25.53 -25.92 -27.71
CA ASP A 136 24.88 -24.81 -28.39
C ASP A 136 23.88 -24.06 -27.48
N TYR A 137 23.62 -24.60 -26.28
CA TYR A 137 22.81 -23.99 -25.23
C TYR A 137 23.64 -23.44 -24.05
N ASP A 138 24.97 -23.46 -24.15
CA ASP A 138 25.89 -22.74 -23.27
C ASP A 138 26.33 -21.44 -23.97
N ARG A 139 25.44 -20.44 -24.00
CA ARG A 139 25.67 -19.19 -24.76
C ARG A 139 26.75 -18.34 -24.12
N ASN A 140 26.84 -18.36 -22.80
CA ASN A 140 27.80 -17.55 -22.04
C ASN A 140 29.18 -18.22 -21.94
N LYS A 141 29.30 -19.50 -22.32
CA LYS A 141 30.52 -20.32 -22.33
C LYS A 141 31.09 -20.58 -20.94
N ASP A 142 30.22 -20.71 -19.94
CA ASP A 142 30.60 -21.05 -18.57
C ASP A 142 30.74 -22.57 -18.36
N GLY A 143 30.46 -23.37 -19.40
CA GLY A 143 30.54 -24.83 -19.38
C GLY A 143 29.26 -25.49 -18.88
N ILE A 144 28.14 -24.75 -18.76
CA ILE A 144 26.85 -25.21 -18.27
C ILE A 144 25.78 -24.85 -19.32
N VAL A 145 24.82 -25.75 -19.54
CA VAL A 145 23.62 -25.42 -20.32
C VAL A 145 22.82 -24.35 -19.60
N ASP A 146 22.55 -23.22 -20.28
CA ASP A 146 21.93 -22.04 -19.68
C ASP A 146 20.57 -22.35 -19.08
N HIS A 147 19.67 -22.94 -19.89
CA HIS A 147 18.30 -23.26 -19.49
C HIS A 147 17.82 -24.60 -20.06
N LEU A 148 17.45 -25.51 -19.17
CA LEU A 148 16.85 -26.81 -19.50
C LEU A 148 15.43 -26.89 -18.95
N PHE A 149 14.48 -27.24 -19.81
CA PHE A 149 13.05 -27.25 -19.48
C PHE A 149 12.42 -28.60 -19.83
N ILE A 150 12.01 -29.38 -18.83
CA ILE A 150 11.48 -30.72 -18.99
C ILE A 150 9.97 -30.70 -18.77
N VAL A 151 9.20 -31.14 -19.78
CA VAL A 151 7.76 -31.37 -19.69
C VAL A 151 7.50 -32.86 -19.57
N HIS A 152 6.98 -33.33 -18.44
CA HIS A 152 6.64 -34.74 -18.26
C HIS A 152 5.16 -35.02 -18.55
N ALA A 153 4.85 -36.23 -19.00
CA ALA A 153 3.47 -36.68 -19.14
C ALA A 153 2.76 -36.81 -17.79
N GLY A 154 1.44 -36.60 -17.75
CA GLY A 154 0.64 -36.67 -16.52
C GLY A 154 0.28 -35.30 -15.93
N ASP A 155 -0.53 -35.32 -14.87
CA ASP A 155 -0.94 -34.11 -14.14
C ASP A 155 0.10 -33.71 -13.10
N ASP A 156 0.19 -32.41 -12.83
CA ASP A 156 1.05 -31.85 -11.79
C ASP A 156 0.52 -32.24 -10.40
N GLU A 157 1.41 -32.68 -9.52
CA GLU A 157 1.03 -32.88 -8.13
C GLU A 157 0.61 -31.55 -7.47
N ALA A 158 1.23 -30.41 -7.82
CA ALA A 158 0.88 -29.12 -7.25
C ALA A 158 -0.57 -28.69 -7.54
N SER A 159 -1.05 -28.95 -8.76
CA SER A 159 -2.42 -28.62 -9.19
C SER A 159 -3.47 -29.66 -8.77
N THR A 160 -3.05 -30.88 -8.43
CA THR A 160 -3.95 -32.01 -8.11
C THR A 160 -3.86 -32.46 -6.65
N PHE A 161 -3.08 -31.76 -5.83
CA PHE A 161 -2.83 -32.15 -4.45
C PHE A 161 -4.11 -32.16 -3.61
N THR A 162 -4.42 -33.31 -3.02
CA THR A 162 -5.62 -33.49 -2.16
C THR A 162 -5.26 -33.56 -0.67
N GLY A 163 -4.03 -33.19 -0.30
CA GLY A 163 -3.51 -33.35 1.06
C GLY A 163 -2.74 -34.65 1.30
N THR A 164 -2.64 -35.51 0.28
CA THR A 164 -1.88 -36.77 0.33
C THR A 164 -0.97 -36.87 -0.88
N PHE A 165 0.32 -37.15 -0.66
CA PHE A 165 1.28 -37.35 -1.74
C PHE A 165 0.92 -38.60 -2.56
N GLY A 166 0.97 -38.46 -3.87
CA GLY A 166 0.50 -39.44 -4.83
C GLY A 166 1.60 -39.95 -5.76
N PRO A 167 1.21 -40.47 -6.95
CA PRO A 167 2.15 -40.88 -7.99
C PRO A 167 2.50 -39.75 -8.97
N ASN A 168 1.87 -38.57 -8.84
CA ASN A 168 2.11 -37.41 -9.69
C ASN A 168 3.45 -36.77 -9.31
N ILE A 169 4.12 -36.19 -10.30
CA ILE A 169 5.38 -35.48 -10.07
C ILE A 169 5.04 -34.02 -9.77
N TRP A 170 5.66 -33.49 -8.72
CA TRP A 170 5.54 -32.09 -8.33
C TRP A 170 6.43 -31.20 -9.22
N SER A 171 5.86 -30.17 -9.85
CA SER A 171 6.60 -29.18 -10.62
C SER A 171 7.64 -28.45 -9.77
N VAL A 172 8.91 -28.44 -10.21
CA VAL A 172 10.02 -27.84 -9.44
C VAL A 172 11.24 -27.55 -10.33
N LEU A 173 12.06 -26.56 -9.95
CA LEU A 173 13.44 -26.46 -10.40
C LEU A 173 14.30 -27.55 -9.71
N VAL A 174 14.75 -28.54 -10.48
CA VAL A 174 15.57 -29.66 -9.99
C VAL A 174 17.05 -29.24 -9.93
N PRO A 175 17.69 -29.16 -8.74
CA PRO A 175 19.07 -28.73 -8.64
C PRO A 175 20.07 -29.89 -8.62
N SER A 176 21.33 -29.59 -8.91
CA SER A 176 22.48 -30.50 -8.73
C SER A 176 22.36 -31.82 -9.52
N ILE A 177 21.93 -31.73 -10.78
CA ILE A 177 21.82 -32.89 -11.68
C ILE A 177 23.22 -33.46 -11.98
N ASN A 178 24.23 -32.61 -12.15
CA ASN A 178 25.65 -32.96 -12.24
C ASN A 178 25.96 -34.06 -13.29
N THR A 179 25.40 -33.93 -14.49
CA THR A 179 25.76 -34.77 -15.65
C THR A 179 26.35 -33.92 -16.76
N THR A 180 27.09 -34.53 -17.69
CA THR A 180 27.72 -33.83 -18.81
C THR A 180 27.29 -34.45 -20.13
N PHE A 181 26.93 -33.61 -21.09
CA PHE A 181 26.65 -33.95 -22.49
C PHE A 181 27.40 -32.96 -23.37
N ASP A 182 28.01 -33.44 -24.46
CA ASP A 182 28.80 -32.63 -25.40
C ASP A 182 29.84 -31.69 -24.77
N GLY A 183 30.40 -32.07 -23.62
CA GLY A 183 31.41 -31.30 -22.90
C GLY A 183 30.86 -30.16 -22.03
N VAL A 184 29.54 -29.96 -21.97
CA VAL A 184 28.88 -29.01 -21.05
C VAL A 184 28.05 -29.73 -19.99
N LYS A 185 27.90 -29.10 -18.83
CA LYS A 185 27.22 -29.65 -17.66
C LYS A 185 25.72 -29.30 -17.68
N ILE A 186 24.88 -30.25 -17.27
CA ILE A 186 23.51 -30.00 -16.83
C ILE A 186 23.51 -29.85 -15.32
N ASP A 187 23.25 -28.64 -14.82
CA ASP A 187 23.26 -28.32 -13.39
C ASP A 187 21.86 -28.28 -12.78
N THR A 188 20.98 -27.48 -13.39
CA THR A 188 19.57 -27.29 -13.03
C THR A 188 18.66 -27.65 -14.22
N ALA A 189 17.41 -27.97 -13.92
CA ALA A 189 16.36 -28.12 -14.93
C ALA A 189 15.01 -27.80 -14.34
N VAL A 190 14.19 -27.03 -15.08
CA VAL A 190 12.77 -26.90 -14.78
C VAL A 190 12.10 -28.23 -15.10
N LEU A 191 11.31 -28.78 -14.18
CA LEU A 191 10.52 -29.99 -14.39
C LEU A 191 9.06 -29.65 -14.13
N VAL A 192 8.21 -29.74 -15.15
CA VAL A 192 6.77 -29.41 -15.07
C VAL A 192 5.92 -30.45 -15.79
N ALA A 193 4.63 -30.50 -15.46
CA ALA A 193 3.69 -31.47 -16.01
C ALA A 193 2.95 -30.95 -17.27
N GLU A 194 2.60 -31.84 -18.20
CA GLU A 194 1.77 -31.48 -19.36
C GLU A 194 0.29 -31.23 -19.00
N GLU A 195 -0.18 -31.74 -17.84
CA GLU A 195 -1.54 -31.58 -17.30
C GLU A 195 -2.66 -31.95 -18.29
N PRO A 196 -2.79 -33.24 -18.67
CA PRO A 196 -3.78 -33.69 -19.64
C PRO A 196 -5.23 -33.63 -19.13
N SER A 197 -5.45 -33.60 -17.82
CA SER A 197 -6.80 -33.52 -17.24
C SER A 197 -7.41 -32.12 -17.35
N PHE A 198 -6.61 -31.13 -17.76
CA PHE A 198 -7.03 -29.74 -17.94
C PHE A 198 -7.00 -29.33 -19.41
N LYS A 199 -7.76 -28.30 -19.78
CA LYS A 199 -7.83 -27.80 -21.16
C LYS A 199 -6.44 -27.36 -21.66
N HIS A 200 -5.69 -26.69 -20.80
CA HIS A 200 -4.29 -26.31 -20.92
C HIS A 200 -3.64 -26.53 -19.55
N PRO A 201 -2.30 -26.65 -19.48
CA PRO A 201 -1.61 -26.57 -18.20
C PRO A 201 -1.81 -25.20 -17.55
N HIS A 202 -1.61 -25.12 -16.23
CA HIS A 202 -1.53 -23.88 -15.48
C HIS A 202 -0.19 -23.21 -15.80
N LEU A 203 -0.17 -22.39 -16.85
CA LEU A 203 1.07 -21.82 -17.40
C LEU A 203 1.83 -20.91 -16.41
N GLY A 204 1.16 -20.31 -15.43
CA GLY A 204 1.87 -19.60 -14.38
C GLY A 204 2.85 -20.47 -13.58
N ILE A 205 2.61 -21.79 -13.44
CA ILE A 205 3.59 -22.72 -12.83
C ILE A 205 4.84 -22.80 -13.70
N TYR A 206 4.68 -22.89 -15.03
CA TYR A 206 5.82 -22.92 -15.95
C TYR A 206 6.67 -21.65 -15.80
N PHE A 207 6.01 -20.50 -15.61
CA PHE A 207 6.70 -19.22 -15.50
C PHE A 207 7.39 -19.09 -14.14
N HIS A 208 6.73 -19.54 -13.07
CA HIS A 208 7.25 -19.58 -11.70
C HIS A 208 8.53 -20.41 -11.62
N GLU A 209 8.48 -21.65 -12.10
CA GLU A 209 9.63 -22.57 -12.07
C GLU A 209 10.78 -22.09 -12.95
N PHE A 210 10.49 -21.46 -14.08
CA PHE A 210 11.52 -20.83 -14.90
C PHE A 210 12.22 -19.66 -14.18
N PHE A 211 11.51 -18.92 -13.33
CA PHE A 211 12.13 -17.79 -12.63
C PHE A 211 13.12 -18.25 -11.55
N HIS A 212 12.85 -19.40 -10.91
CA HIS A 212 13.81 -20.02 -10.00
C HIS A 212 15.16 -20.31 -10.68
N ASP A 213 15.18 -20.55 -12.00
CA ASP A 213 16.44 -20.79 -12.73
C ASP A 213 17.33 -19.53 -12.71
N PHE A 214 16.77 -18.33 -12.59
CA PHE A 214 17.49 -17.08 -12.35
C PHE A 214 17.84 -16.83 -10.87
N GLY A 215 17.52 -17.77 -9.99
CA GLY A 215 17.79 -17.71 -8.55
C GLY A 215 16.63 -17.20 -7.69
N ALA A 216 15.48 -16.92 -8.30
CA ALA A 216 14.35 -16.34 -7.60
C ALA A 216 13.92 -17.21 -6.41
N PRO A 217 13.66 -16.61 -5.23
CA PRO A 217 13.05 -17.32 -4.12
C PRO A 217 11.55 -17.50 -4.35
N ASP A 218 10.96 -18.48 -3.68
CA ASP A 218 9.56 -18.37 -3.29
C ASP A 218 9.39 -17.17 -2.35
N VAL A 219 8.31 -16.40 -2.49
CA VAL A 219 7.99 -15.29 -1.56
C VAL A 219 6.83 -15.62 -0.63
N TYR A 220 6.48 -16.90 -0.52
CA TYR A 220 5.55 -17.45 0.46
C TYR A 220 6.27 -18.36 1.46
N GLY A 221 5.71 -18.51 2.66
CA GLY A 221 6.33 -19.28 3.74
C GLY A 221 6.03 -20.79 3.69
N SER A 222 7.03 -21.61 4.06
CA SER A 222 6.79 -23.03 4.37
C SER A 222 5.96 -23.17 5.66
N PRO A 223 4.87 -23.98 5.70
CA PRO A 223 4.64 -25.14 4.85
C PRO A 223 3.64 -24.95 3.69
N MET A 224 3.42 -23.73 3.17
CA MET A 224 2.89 -23.35 1.85
C MET A 224 2.12 -22.02 1.95
N ILE A 225 1.14 -21.92 2.87
CA ILE A 225 0.30 -20.72 3.04
C ILE A 225 0.40 -20.19 4.45
N ASP A 226 0.79 -18.93 4.58
CA ASP A 226 0.71 -18.18 5.83
C ASP A 226 0.61 -16.67 5.56
N ALA A 227 0.66 -15.88 6.63
CA ALA A 227 0.56 -14.42 6.62
C ALA A 227 1.55 -13.71 5.69
N ARG A 228 2.62 -14.37 5.23
CA ARG A 228 3.64 -13.78 4.35
C ARG A 228 3.34 -13.98 2.86
N ASP A 229 2.35 -14.80 2.54
CA ASP A 229 1.95 -15.06 1.15
C ASP A 229 1.10 -13.90 0.58
N HIS A 230 0.94 -13.88 -0.74
CA HIS A 230 0.16 -12.86 -1.44
C HIS A 230 -0.21 -13.30 -2.87
N LYS A 231 -1.27 -12.69 -3.42
CA LYS A 231 -1.72 -12.93 -4.80
C LYS A 231 -0.99 -12.06 -5.84
N TRP A 232 -0.26 -11.04 -5.39
CA TRP A 232 0.23 -9.96 -6.24
C TRP A 232 1.54 -10.23 -6.98
N GLY A 233 2.16 -11.40 -6.78
CA GLY A 233 3.46 -11.74 -7.32
C GLY A 233 3.53 -13.15 -7.85
N LEU A 234 4.16 -13.36 -9.01
CA LEU A 234 4.39 -14.70 -9.59
C LEU A 234 5.00 -15.69 -8.60
N MET A 235 5.93 -15.23 -7.76
CA MET A 235 6.63 -16.07 -6.80
C MET A 235 5.87 -16.27 -5.49
N GLY A 236 4.67 -15.70 -5.35
CA GLY A 236 3.73 -16.04 -4.28
C GLY A 236 3.02 -17.35 -4.61
N MET A 237 2.36 -17.98 -3.64
CA MET A 237 1.74 -19.27 -3.89
C MET A 237 0.50 -19.15 -4.79
N TYR A 238 -0.25 -18.05 -4.69
CA TYR A 238 -1.46 -17.83 -5.49
C TYR A 238 -1.21 -17.10 -6.81
N GLY A 239 -0.09 -16.39 -6.94
CA GLY A 239 0.28 -15.65 -8.15
C GLY A 239 0.32 -16.48 -9.45
N PRO A 240 0.90 -17.68 -9.48
CA PRO A 240 0.96 -18.48 -10.71
C PRO A 240 -0.41 -19.03 -11.13
N TYR A 241 -1.39 -19.08 -10.21
CA TYR A 241 -2.72 -19.60 -10.48
C TYR A 241 -3.72 -18.51 -10.88
N GLN A 242 -3.34 -17.23 -10.98
CA GLN A 242 -4.28 -16.19 -11.40
C GLN A 242 -4.84 -16.46 -12.81
N GLY A 243 -6.13 -16.17 -12.99
CA GLY A 243 -6.86 -16.48 -14.21
C GLY A 243 -8.33 -16.78 -13.96
N GLN A 244 -9.01 -17.38 -14.94
CA GLN A 244 -10.43 -17.69 -14.80
C GLN A 244 -10.61 -18.81 -13.78
N ILE A 245 -11.47 -18.59 -12.77
CA ILE A 245 -11.76 -19.62 -11.77
C ILE A 245 -12.45 -20.83 -12.40
N THR A 246 -11.79 -21.98 -12.32
CA THR A 246 -12.28 -23.28 -12.76
C THR A 246 -12.12 -24.27 -11.61
N ASN A 247 -13.21 -24.91 -11.18
CA ASN A 247 -13.21 -25.86 -10.04
C ASN A 247 -12.61 -25.30 -8.73
N GLY A 248 -12.69 -23.98 -8.50
CA GLY A 248 -12.26 -23.33 -7.26
C GLY A 248 -10.80 -22.84 -7.24
N LEU A 249 -10.04 -23.04 -8.33
CA LEU A 249 -8.71 -22.48 -8.55
C LEU A 249 -8.70 -21.67 -9.84
N GLY A 250 -7.83 -20.67 -9.96
CA GLY A 250 -7.64 -19.98 -11.24
C GLY A 250 -6.89 -20.88 -12.21
N ASP A 251 -7.19 -20.72 -13.49
CA ASP A 251 -6.71 -21.59 -14.57
C ASP A 251 -5.24 -21.36 -14.98
N GLY A 252 -4.53 -20.46 -14.29
CA GLY A 252 -3.11 -20.17 -14.50
C GLY A 252 -2.78 -19.51 -15.85
N MET A 253 -3.78 -18.95 -16.54
CA MET A 253 -3.60 -18.28 -17.84
C MET A 253 -3.44 -16.77 -17.73
N ASN A 254 -3.55 -16.21 -16.53
CA ASN A 254 -3.26 -14.80 -16.30
C ASN A 254 -2.48 -14.61 -15.00
N PRO A 255 -1.31 -15.29 -14.86
CA PRO A 255 -0.51 -15.20 -13.65
C PRO A 255 -0.11 -13.77 -13.34
N SER A 256 0.09 -13.48 -12.07
CA SER A 256 0.55 -12.18 -11.62
C SER A 256 1.91 -11.85 -12.21
N HIS A 257 2.18 -10.56 -12.45
CA HIS A 257 3.53 -10.07 -12.72
C HIS A 257 4.47 -10.43 -11.56
N ILE A 258 5.77 -10.48 -11.86
CA ILE A 258 6.82 -10.50 -10.85
C ILE A 258 6.78 -9.17 -10.07
N ILE A 259 6.84 -9.22 -8.74
CA ILE A 259 6.82 -8.03 -7.89
C ILE A 259 8.04 -7.14 -8.17
N GLY A 260 7.90 -5.84 -7.97
CA GLY A 260 8.95 -4.86 -8.23
C GLY A 260 10.28 -5.17 -7.53
N TYR A 261 10.24 -5.69 -6.30
CA TYR A 261 11.45 -6.11 -5.58
C TYR A 261 12.25 -7.15 -6.36
N LEU A 262 11.60 -8.22 -6.83
CA LEU A 262 12.27 -9.24 -7.63
C LEU A 262 12.58 -8.74 -9.04
N LYS A 263 11.83 -7.82 -9.64
CA LYS A 263 12.23 -7.16 -10.90
C LYS A 263 13.51 -6.31 -10.75
N TRP A 264 13.80 -5.83 -9.54
CA TRP A 264 15.03 -5.10 -9.21
C TRP A 264 16.19 -6.05 -8.86
N ASP A 265 15.89 -7.13 -8.14
CA ASP A 265 16.87 -8.12 -7.70
C ASP A 265 16.26 -9.54 -7.68
N PHE A 266 16.50 -10.31 -8.75
CA PHE A 266 15.83 -11.58 -9.00
C PHE A 266 15.92 -12.56 -7.83
N ASP A 267 17.08 -12.65 -7.16
CA ASP A 267 17.34 -13.66 -6.14
C ASP A 267 17.14 -13.19 -4.70
N ALA A 268 16.76 -11.91 -4.51
CA ALA A 268 16.65 -11.25 -3.21
C ALA A 268 17.90 -11.40 -2.32
N ARG A 269 19.09 -11.35 -2.94
CA ARG A 269 20.40 -11.44 -2.27
C ARG A 269 21.25 -10.22 -2.62
N PRO A 270 20.93 -9.04 -2.05
CA PRO A 270 21.64 -7.79 -2.36
C PRO A 270 23.16 -7.88 -2.13
N GLU A 271 23.62 -8.79 -1.26
CA GLU A 271 25.03 -9.03 -0.98
C GLU A 271 25.85 -9.53 -2.19
N ASN A 272 25.20 -10.14 -3.19
CA ASN A 272 25.86 -10.60 -4.42
C ASN A 272 25.78 -9.57 -5.57
N GLY A 273 25.23 -8.39 -5.27
CA GLY A 273 24.92 -7.35 -6.24
C GLY A 273 23.53 -7.55 -6.83
N ARG A 274 22.88 -6.45 -7.18
CA ARG A 274 21.49 -6.48 -7.63
C ARG A 274 21.38 -6.84 -9.11
N LYS A 275 20.62 -7.89 -9.41
CA LYS A 275 20.44 -8.43 -10.77
C LYS A 275 18.97 -8.36 -11.14
N GLY A 276 18.60 -7.42 -12.01
CA GLY A 276 17.21 -7.24 -12.40
C GLY A 276 17.04 -6.38 -13.65
N TRP A 277 15.81 -6.29 -14.13
CA TRP A 277 15.45 -5.52 -15.32
C TRP A 277 15.21 -4.03 -15.04
N LEU A 278 15.00 -3.65 -13.79
CA LEU A 278 14.74 -2.27 -13.41
C LEU A 278 15.56 -1.84 -12.19
N LYS A 279 15.56 -0.54 -11.92
CA LYS A 279 16.08 0.05 -10.68
C LYS A 279 15.03 0.98 -10.09
N PRO A 280 14.79 0.95 -8.78
CA PRO A 280 13.85 1.84 -8.16
C PRO A 280 14.35 3.28 -8.20
N LYS A 281 13.41 4.22 -8.26
CA LYS A 281 13.68 5.63 -8.06
C LYS A 281 13.46 5.99 -6.60
N THR A 282 14.50 6.43 -5.92
CA THR A 282 14.42 6.86 -4.53
C THR A 282 13.72 8.21 -4.39
N ILE A 283 12.80 8.33 -3.45
CA ILE A 283 12.22 9.60 -3.01
C ILE A 283 13.08 10.13 -1.86
N THR A 284 13.67 11.32 -2.03
CA THR A 284 14.67 11.89 -1.09
C THR A 284 14.14 13.07 -0.28
N GLY A 285 12.83 13.35 -0.34
CA GLY A 285 12.21 14.43 0.42
C GLY A 285 10.77 14.67 -0.03
N ASP A 286 10.15 15.67 0.59
CA ASP A 286 8.74 15.97 0.40
C ASP A 286 8.42 16.26 -1.06
N THR A 287 7.38 15.62 -1.58
CA THR A 287 6.98 15.73 -2.97
C THR A 287 5.47 15.72 -3.08
N LEU A 288 4.90 16.71 -3.77
CA LEU A 288 3.45 16.79 -4.01
C LEU A 288 3.10 16.28 -5.41
N ASN A 289 1.97 15.60 -5.53
CA ASN A 289 1.39 15.10 -6.77
C ASN A 289 2.37 14.27 -7.63
N TYR A 290 3.19 13.44 -6.99
CA TYR A 290 4.08 12.52 -7.67
C TYR A 290 3.26 11.56 -8.54
N SER A 291 3.58 11.48 -9.82
CA SER A 291 2.90 10.58 -10.77
C SER A 291 3.66 9.26 -10.91
N LEU A 292 2.99 8.15 -10.61
CA LEU A 292 3.51 6.79 -10.71
C LEU A 292 2.75 6.00 -11.80
N PRO A 293 3.35 5.78 -12.99
CA PRO A 293 2.79 4.90 -14.00
C PRO A 293 2.70 3.45 -13.49
N CYS A 294 1.72 2.70 -14.01
CA CYS A 294 1.57 1.29 -13.65
C CYS A 294 2.75 0.45 -14.16
N ILE A 295 3.18 -0.52 -13.33
CA ILE A 295 4.43 -1.25 -13.52
C ILE A 295 4.37 -2.26 -14.67
N GLU A 296 3.16 -2.67 -15.07
CA GLU A 296 2.95 -3.63 -16.16
C GLU A 296 3.36 -3.05 -17.52
N LEU A 297 3.28 -1.72 -17.67
CA LEU A 297 3.57 -1.01 -18.93
C LEU A 297 4.89 -0.24 -18.90
N LYS A 298 5.41 0.08 -17.71
CA LYS A 298 6.61 0.92 -17.52
C LYS A 298 7.46 0.39 -16.36
N PRO A 299 8.80 0.45 -16.43
CA PRO A 299 9.68 0.10 -15.32
C PRO A 299 9.65 1.16 -14.20
N SER A 300 8.51 1.32 -13.55
CA SER A 300 8.22 2.36 -12.56
C SER A 300 8.09 1.74 -11.18
N LEU A 301 9.20 1.72 -10.44
CA LEU A 301 9.26 1.30 -9.04
C LEU A 301 9.81 2.47 -8.21
N LEU A 302 9.16 2.82 -7.10
CA LEU A 302 9.70 3.81 -6.17
C LEU A 302 10.27 3.14 -4.94
N LYS A 303 11.30 3.75 -4.36
CA LYS A 303 11.86 3.37 -3.06
C LYS A 303 11.76 4.55 -2.11
N ILE A 304 11.32 4.29 -0.88
CA ILE A 304 11.37 5.23 0.23
C ILE A 304 12.25 4.60 1.31
N GLU A 305 13.36 5.26 1.62
CA GLU A 305 14.33 4.76 2.60
C GLU A 305 13.89 5.11 4.02
N ILE A 306 14.08 4.18 4.96
CA ILE A 306 13.93 4.47 6.39
C ILE A 306 15.29 4.99 6.89
N LEU A 307 15.27 6.19 7.48
CA LEU A 307 16.50 6.81 7.98
C LEU A 307 17.19 5.92 9.03
N ASP A 308 18.52 5.84 8.94
CA ASP A 308 19.38 5.02 9.78
C ASP A 308 19.13 3.49 9.71
N ARG A 309 18.34 3.01 8.73
CA ARG A 309 18.06 1.59 8.47
C ARG A 309 18.20 1.27 6.97
N PRO A 310 19.42 1.15 6.43
CA PRO A 310 19.63 0.98 4.99
C PRO A 310 19.05 -0.33 4.42
N ASP A 311 18.87 -1.34 5.28
CA ASP A 311 18.36 -2.67 4.92
C ASP A 311 16.82 -2.77 5.10
N GLU A 312 16.15 -1.70 5.52
CA GLU A 312 14.70 -1.67 5.74
C GLU A 312 14.07 -0.47 5.01
N PHE A 313 13.10 -0.72 4.12
CA PHE A 313 12.56 0.33 3.26
C PHE A 313 11.20 -0.05 2.67
N PHE A 314 10.49 0.94 2.12
CA PHE A 314 9.27 0.72 1.37
C PHE A 314 9.53 0.77 -0.15
N LEU A 315 8.91 -0.14 -0.90
CA LEU A 315 8.83 -0.10 -2.35
C LEU A 315 7.38 0.11 -2.79
N LEU A 316 7.17 0.98 -3.77
CA LEU A 316 5.83 1.30 -4.28
C LEU A 316 5.72 0.99 -5.76
N GLU A 317 4.64 0.30 -6.12
CA GLU A 317 4.27 0.02 -7.51
C GLU A 317 2.76 0.21 -7.71
N ASN A 318 2.37 0.76 -8.86
CA ASN A 318 0.97 0.87 -9.27
C ASN A 318 0.61 -0.35 -10.12
N ARG A 319 -0.45 -1.07 -9.74
CA ARG A 319 -0.98 -2.24 -10.45
C ARG A 319 -2.40 -1.94 -10.93
N TYR A 320 -2.65 -2.11 -12.22
CA TYR A 320 -3.93 -1.81 -12.85
C TYR A 320 -4.39 -2.90 -13.81
N THR A 321 -5.40 -3.66 -13.40
CA THR A 321 -6.01 -4.80 -14.14
C THR A 321 -6.52 -4.43 -15.53
N ARG A 322 -6.78 -3.14 -15.78
CA ARG A 322 -7.28 -2.60 -17.07
C ARG A 322 -6.25 -1.73 -17.79
N SER A 323 -4.96 -1.91 -17.47
CA SER A 323 -3.85 -1.17 -18.11
C SER A 323 -3.74 -1.42 -19.61
N GLY A 324 -4.18 -2.59 -20.07
CA GLY A 324 -3.98 -3.08 -21.43
C GLY A 324 -2.77 -4.01 -21.57
N ALA A 325 -2.09 -4.36 -20.46
CA ALA A 325 -1.14 -5.46 -20.39
C ALA A 325 -1.83 -6.82 -20.62
N GLU A 326 -1.08 -7.84 -21.03
CA GLU A 326 -1.62 -9.19 -21.24
C GLU A 326 -1.85 -9.92 -19.91
N PHE A 327 -0.98 -9.66 -18.92
CA PHE A 327 -1.03 -10.26 -17.58
C PHE A 327 -1.59 -9.27 -16.53
N ASP A 328 -1.72 -9.72 -15.28
CA ASP A 328 -2.31 -8.94 -14.15
C ASP A 328 -3.81 -8.59 -14.27
N ARG A 329 -4.55 -9.14 -15.23
CA ARG A 329 -5.97 -8.80 -15.43
C ARG A 329 -6.91 -9.42 -14.41
N TYR A 330 -6.42 -10.39 -13.64
CA TYR A 330 -7.19 -11.16 -12.65
C TYR A 330 -6.71 -10.95 -11.20
N LEU A 331 -5.89 -9.92 -10.96
CA LEU A 331 -5.56 -9.51 -9.60
C LEU A 331 -6.85 -9.18 -8.80
N PRO A 332 -6.83 -9.29 -7.45
CA PRO A 332 -8.03 -9.07 -6.63
C PRO A 332 -8.68 -7.69 -6.82
N GLU A 333 -7.87 -6.68 -7.12
CA GLU A 333 -8.29 -5.28 -7.34
C GLU A 333 -7.21 -4.51 -8.12
N SER A 334 -7.26 -3.18 -8.11
CA SER A 334 -6.20 -2.33 -8.66
C SER A 334 -5.87 -1.16 -7.73
N GLY A 335 -4.66 -0.63 -7.84
CA GLY A 335 -4.22 0.46 -6.99
C GLY A 335 -2.72 0.44 -6.72
N LEU A 336 -2.33 1.15 -5.68
CA LEU A 336 -0.96 1.25 -5.24
C LEU A 336 -0.64 0.12 -4.25
N LEU A 337 0.34 -0.71 -4.58
CA LEU A 337 0.94 -1.63 -3.62
C LEU A 337 2.10 -0.96 -2.89
N ILE A 338 2.17 -1.19 -1.59
CA ILE A 338 3.27 -0.76 -0.73
C ILE A 338 3.92 -2.00 -0.14
N TRP A 339 5.11 -2.33 -0.60
CA TRP A 339 5.92 -3.43 -0.10
C TRP A 339 6.86 -2.92 0.98
N HIS A 340 6.83 -3.51 2.16
CA HIS A 340 7.80 -3.28 3.22
C HIS A 340 8.88 -4.37 3.16
N ILE A 341 10.10 -3.94 2.84
CA ILE A 341 11.25 -4.82 2.62
C ILE A 341 12.20 -4.72 3.80
N ASP A 342 12.63 -5.86 4.33
CA ASP A 342 13.65 -5.99 5.39
C ASP A 342 14.74 -6.98 4.97
N GLU A 343 15.77 -6.46 4.30
CA GLU A 343 16.95 -7.20 3.85
C GLU A 343 17.86 -7.64 5.03
N SER A 344 17.64 -7.15 6.26
CA SER A 344 18.36 -7.63 7.45
C SER A 344 17.97 -9.07 7.82
N LYS A 345 16.80 -9.53 7.35
CA LYS A 345 16.39 -10.94 7.40
C LYS A 345 17.17 -11.73 6.35
N VAL A 346 18.44 -12.03 6.65
CA VAL A 346 19.34 -12.68 5.69
C VAL A 346 18.81 -14.05 5.27
N ARG A 347 18.53 -14.21 3.97
CA ARG A 347 18.21 -15.49 3.35
C ARG A 347 19.43 -16.40 3.38
N SER A 348 19.40 -17.44 4.21
CA SER A 348 20.48 -18.42 4.25
C SER A 348 20.72 -19.03 2.85
N ALA A 349 21.94 -19.47 2.56
CA ALA A 349 22.27 -20.10 1.27
C ALA A 349 21.43 -21.37 0.97
N TYR A 350 20.79 -21.95 1.99
CA TYR A 350 19.94 -23.14 1.89
C TYR A 350 18.44 -22.84 1.98
N ALA A 351 18.07 -21.56 2.13
CA ALA A 351 16.67 -21.16 2.21
C ALA A 351 16.05 -21.15 0.81
N VAL A 352 14.92 -21.82 0.67
CA VAL A 352 14.15 -21.87 -0.59
C VAL A 352 13.35 -20.59 -0.79
N ASP A 353 12.85 -19.99 0.30
CA ASP A 353 12.04 -18.78 0.27
C ASP A 353 12.76 -17.51 0.78
N ALA A 354 12.16 -16.35 0.47
CA ALA A 354 12.51 -15.02 0.96
C ALA A 354 11.31 -14.32 1.63
N ALA A 355 10.27 -15.08 2.00
CA ALA A 355 9.02 -14.54 2.55
C ALA A 355 9.20 -13.74 3.86
N GLN A 356 10.33 -13.91 4.55
CA GLN A 356 10.65 -13.12 5.75
C GLN A 356 11.17 -11.71 5.44
N GLN A 357 11.63 -11.45 4.22
CA GLN A 357 12.19 -10.17 3.80
C GLN A 357 11.12 -9.24 3.19
N ILE A 358 9.94 -9.77 2.86
CA ILE A 358 8.95 -9.11 2.02
C ILE A 358 7.61 -9.16 2.74
N TRP A 359 7.03 -7.99 2.97
CA TRP A 359 5.70 -7.83 3.53
C TRP A 359 4.90 -6.89 2.63
N LEU A 360 3.67 -7.26 2.29
CA LEU A 360 2.76 -6.37 1.55
C LEU A 360 1.91 -5.64 2.58
N GLU A 361 1.93 -4.31 2.60
CA GLU A 361 1.10 -3.56 3.54
C GLU A 361 -0.37 -3.60 3.10
N ASP A 362 -1.22 -4.28 3.88
CA ASP A 362 -2.64 -4.49 3.58
C ASP A 362 -3.55 -3.69 4.54
N PRO A 363 -4.19 -2.58 4.11
CA PRO A 363 -5.12 -1.79 4.92
C PRO A 363 -6.42 -2.50 5.32
N ASN A 364 -6.84 -3.55 4.60
CA ASN A 364 -8.04 -4.32 4.93
C ASN A 364 -7.76 -5.49 5.87
N ASP A 365 -6.55 -6.06 5.80
CA ASP A 365 -6.09 -7.14 6.67
C ASP A 365 -4.65 -6.93 7.17
N PRO A 366 -4.37 -5.95 8.05
CA PRO A 366 -2.99 -5.60 8.44
C PRO A 366 -2.18 -6.69 9.13
N ASN A 367 -2.85 -7.76 9.59
CA ASN A 367 -2.20 -8.91 10.23
C ASN A 367 -2.14 -10.15 9.32
N HIS A 368 -2.64 -10.04 8.08
CA HIS A 368 -2.69 -11.10 7.08
C HIS A 368 -3.29 -12.39 7.64
N ILE A 369 -4.41 -12.27 8.34
CA ILE A 369 -5.15 -13.41 8.90
C ILE A 369 -6.15 -14.02 7.92
N GLY A 370 -6.14 -13.56 6.66
CA GLY A 370 -7.02 -14.00 5.59
C GLY A 370 -8.42 -13.42 5.75
N GLN A 371 -8.55 -12.15 6.11
CA GLN A 371 -9.84 -11.49 6.28
C GLN A 371 -10.50 -11.22 4.93
N ASN A 372 -11.77 -11.62 4.78
CA ASN A 372 -12.52 -11.27 3.58
C ASN A 372 -12.84 -9.76 3.58
N PRO A 373 -12.49 -9.00 2.51
CA PRO A 373 -12.71 -7.56 2.47
C PRO A 373 -14.19 -7.16 2.44
N THR A 374 -15.09 -8.04 1.98
CA THR A 374 -16.54 -7.78 1.88
C THR A 374 -17.33 -8.30 3.09
N ASP A 375 -16.79 -9.26 3.83
CA ASP A 375 -17.37 -9.82 5.05
C ASP A 375 -16.30 -10.07 6.11
N PRO A 376 -15.98 -9.06 6.94
CA PRO A 376 -14.98 -9.15 8.00
C PRO A 376 -15.28 -10.17 9.10
N SER A 377 -16.37 -10.94 9.04
CA SER A 377 -16.60 -12.09 9.92
C SER A 377 -15.96 -13.38 9.39
N GLN A 378 -15.64 -13.43 8.10
CA GLN A 378 -15.02 -14.58 7.45
C GLN A 378 -13.49 -14.49 7.48
N ARG A 379 -12.85 -15.62 7.77
CA ARG A 379 -11.39 -15.78 7.73
C ARG A 379 -11.04 -17.01 6.91
N ASN A 380 -10.23 -16.82 5.88
CA ASN A 380 -9.65 -17.87 5.06
C ASN A 380 -8.36 -17.35 4.42
N MET A 381 -7.29 -18.13 4.47
CA MET A 381 -6.00 -17.74 3.87
C MET A 381 -6.09 -17.50 2.35
N SER A 382 -7.13 -18.01 1.69
CA SER A 382 -7.44 -17.65 0.30
C SER A 382 -7.79 -16.18 0.09
N TYR A 383 -8.11 -15.42 1.15
CA TYR A 383 -8.38 -13.98 1.09
C TYR A 383 -7.16 -13.12 1.42
N ILE A 384 -6.00 -13.73 1.67
CA ILE A 384 -4.80 -12.96 2.01
C ILE A 384 -4.49 -11.96 0.90
N SER A 385 -4.16 -10.72 1.28
CA SER A 385 -3.88 -9.61 0.38
C SER A 385 -5.03 -9.19 -0.55
N ASP A 386 -6.26 -9.68 -0.32
CA ASP A 386 -7.45 -9.16 -0.99
C ASP A 386 -7.83 -7.83 -0.34
N GLY A 387 -7.67 -6.72 -1.06
CA GLY A 387 -7.88 -5.39 -0.48
C GLY A 387 -6.60 -4.66 -0.07
N ALA A 388 -5.43 -5.19 -0.47
CA ALA A 388 -4.12 -4.61 -0.18
C ALA A 388 -3.76 -3.37 -1.03
N ALA A 389 -4.41 -3.14 -2.16
CA ALA A 389 -4.07 -2.04 -3.06
C ALA A 389 -4.74 -0.73 -2.64
N TYR A 390 -3.93 0.26 -2.25
CA TYR A 390 -4.41 1.57 -1.87
C TYR A 390 -5.01 2.31 -3.06
N SER A 391 -6.23 2.80 -2.93
CA SER A 391 -6.92 3.62 -3.94
C SER A 391 -7.92 4.57 -3.29
N ALA A 392 -8.12 5.74 -3.90
CA ALA A 392 -9.21 6.64 -3.51
C ALA A 392 -10.61 6.07 -3.81
N ASP A 393 -10.72 5.05 -4.67
CA ASP A 393 -11.99 4.37 -4.93
C ASP A 393 -12.48 3.56 -3.71
N ASP A 394 -11.55 3.06 -2.90
CA ASP A 394 -11.80 2.28 -1.68
C ASP A 394 -11.55 3.07 -0.39
N GLN A 395 -11.37 4.40 -0.51
CA GLN A 395 -11.08 5.34 0.60
C GLN A 395 -9.74 5.08 1.33
N GLN A 396 -8.86 4.27 0.73
CA GLN A 396 -7.53 3.95 1.24
C GLN A 396 -6.52 4.95 0.68
N THR A 397 -6.58 6.18 1.18
CA THR A 397 -5.87 7.33 0.57
C THR A 397 -4.55 7.71 1.26
N SER A 398 -4.14 6.94 2.27
CA SER A 398 -2.95 7.25 3.07
C SER A 398 -2.29 6.02 3.71
N PHE A 399 -0.95 6.05 3.78
CA PHE A 399 -0.10 5.16 4.57
C PHE A 399 0.89 5.99 5.38
N MET A 400 0.73 5.99 6.70
CA MET A 400 1.42 6.88 7.63
C MET A 400 1.63 6.19 8.99
N GLN A 401 2.29 6.85 9.94
CA GLN A 401 2.56 6.22 11.24
C GLN A 401 1.30 5.94 12.06
N SER A 402 0.23 6.72 11.82
CA SER A 402 -1.06 6.62 12.51
C SER A 402 -2.06 5.70 11.81
N THR A 403 -1.75 5.20 10.62
CA THR A 403 -2.62 4.25 9.90
C THR A 403 -2.38 2.83 10.40
N ASN A 404 -3.29 1.92 10.01
CA ASN A 404 -3.12 0.49 10.20
C ASN A 404 -3.34 -0.19 8.83
N PRO A 405 -2.28 -0.69 8.17
CA PRO A 405 -0.92 -0.79 8.66
C PRO A 405 -0.23 0.57 8.77
N SER A 406 0.80 0.62 9.60
CA SER A 406 1.54 1.85 9.91
C SER A 406 2.84 1.91 9.13
N SER A 407 3.29 3.11 8.75
CA SER A 407 4.62 3.31 8.15
C SER A 407 5.79 3.22 9.13
N GLN A 408 5.60 2.67 10.33
CA GLN A 408 6.68 2.46 11.31
C GLN A 408 7.63 1.37 10.81
N ALA A 409 8.88 1.44 11.28
CA ALA A 409 9.82 0.35 11.08
C ALA A 409 9.35 -0.92 11.83
N ASN A 410 9.86 -2.08 11.46
CA ASN A 410 9.58 -3.39 12.04
C ASN A 410 9.82 -3.47 13.55
N ASP A 411 10.68 -2.60 14.10
CA ASP A 411 10.92 -2.47 15.55
C ASP A 411 9.97 -1.48 16.26
N GLY A 412 9.01 -0.90 15.54
CA GLY A 412 8.05 0.10 16.03
C GLY A 412 8.60 1.52 16.09
N THR A 413 9.77 1.77 15.49
CA THR A 413 10.34 3.11 15.40
C THR A 413 9.58 3.96 14.38
N PRO A 414 9.16 5.19 14.75
CA PRO A 414 8.70 6.22 13.82
C PRO A 414 9.68 6.45 12.67
N THR A 415 9.22 6.31 11.43
CA THR A 415 10.06 6.56 10.24
C THR A 415 9.96 7.99 9.74
N GLY A 416 8.92 8.73 10.14
CA GLY A 416 8.54 10.01 9.54
C GLY A 416 7.91 9.88 8.14
N ILE A 417 7.83 8.68 7.57
CA ILE A 417 7.33 8.48 6.20
C ILE A 417 5.82 8.60 6.18
N SER A 418 5.30 9.42 5.29
CA SER A 418 3.88 9.56 5.02
C SER A 418 3.60 9.62 3.53
N ILE A 419 2.70 8.75 3.09
CA ILE A 419 2.16 8.74 1.74
C ILE A 419 0.70 9.13 1.86
N THR A 420 0.30 10.23 1.23
CA THR A 420 -1.06 10.78 1.33
C THR A 420 -1.61 11.17 -0.03
N ASN A 421 -2.90 11.49 -0.09
CA ASN A 421 -3.56 11.92 -1.32
C ASN A 421 -3.36 10.89 -2.47
N ILE A 422 -3.37 9.60 -2.12
CA ILE A 422 -3.30 8.52 -3.11
C ILE A 422 -4.57 8.62 -3.98
N SER A 423 -4.38 8.74 -5.29
CA SER A 423 -5.47 8.95 -6.23
C SER A 423 -6.32 7.70 -6.44
N ARG A 424 -7.34 7.83 -7.30
CA ARG A 424 -8.05 6.69 -7.88
C ARG A 424 -7.11 5.81 -8.70
N GLU A 425 -7.49 4.55 -8.82
CA GLU A 425 -6.75 3.56 -9.61
C GLU A 425 -6.70 3.95 -11.10
N GLY A 426 -5.60 3.62 -11.78
CA GLY A 426 -5.46 3.89 -13.21
C GLY A 426 -4.05 3.64 -13.72
N THR A 427 -3.85 3.83 -15.03
CA THR A 427 -2.53 3.67 -15.67
C THR A 427 -1.46 4.63 -15.11
N ILE A 428 -1.88 5.71 -14.46
CA ILE A 428 -1.04 6.61 -13.66
C ILE A 428 -1.81 6.91 -12.39
N MET A 429 -1.16 6.71 -11.24
CA MET A 429 -1.66 7.18 -9.94
C MET A 429 -0.83 8.37 -9.47
N SER A 430 -1.44 9.24 -8.65
CA SER A 430 -0.74 10.35 -8.01
C SER A 430 -0.77 10.23 -6.49
N MET A 431 0.29 10.66 -5.83
CA MET A 431 0.36 10.75 -4.37
C MET A 431 1.27 11.90 -3.90
N ASN A 432 1.19 12.22 -2.61
CA ASN A 432 2.13 13.08 -1.91
C ASN A 432 3.04 12.24 -1.01
N PHE A 433 4.31 12.60 -0.95
CA PHE A 433 5.30 12.05 -0.03
C PHE A 433 5.72 13.12 0.97
N SER A 434 5.83 12.73 2.24
CA SER A 434 6.48 13.50 3.29
C SER A 434 7.42 12.60 4.09
N THR A 435 8.57 13.14 4.50
CA THR A 435 9.56 12.45 5.36
C THR A 435 9.89 13.31 6.57
N GLY A 436 9.30 12.98 7.72
CA GLY A 436 9.48 13.65 9.01
C GLY A 436 8.12 13.86 9.67
N ASP A 437 7.37 14.84 9.15
CA ASP A 437 6.06 15.29 9.59
C ASP A 437 5.22 15.78 8.39
N THR A 438 3.95 15.38 8.36
CA THR A 438 3.07 15.56 7.22
C THR A 438 2.77 17.02 6.96
N TYR A 439 2.79 17.43 5.69
CA TYR A 439 2.50 18.80 5.24
C TYR A 439 3.50 19.87 5.66
N GLU A 440 4.65 19.49 6.23
CA GLU A 440 5.78 20.38 6.43
C GLU A 440 6.41 20.82 5.08
N PRO A 441 7.05 22.02 5.03
CA PRO A 441 7.08 23.03 6.07
C PRO A 441 5.73 23.78 6.15
N ASN A 442 5.11 23.82 7.32
CA ASN A 442 3.88 24.56 7.64
C ASN A 442 4.01 25.37 8.96
N ASN A 443 5.23 25.52 9.48
CA ASN A 443 5.56 26.15 10.77
C ASN A 443 5.21 27.65 10.95
N ASN A 444 4.64 28.33 9.94
CA ASN A 444 4.26 29.74 10.02
C ASN A 444 3.24 30.13 8.94
N PHE A 445 2.66 31.33 9.07
CA PHE A 445 1.67 31.88 8.13
C PHE A 445 2.12 31.87 6.66
N SER A 446 3.40 32.08 6.37
CA SER A 446 3.90 32.15 4.98
C SER A 446 4.06 30.78 4.33
N THR A 447 4.22 29.72 5.14
CA THR A 447 4.36 28.34 4.68
C THR A 447 3.08 27.51 4.88
N ALA A 448 1.99 28.15 5.29
CA ALA A 448 0.76 27.46 5.67
C ALA A 448 0.19 26.56 4.54
N PHE A 449 -0.14 25.31 4.88
CA PHE A 449 -0.61 24.29 3.92
C PHE A 449 -2.07 24.55 3.48
N PRO A 450 -2.40 24.53 2.17
CA PRO A 450 -3.76 24.81 1.71
C PRO A 450 -4.74 23.68 2.00
N LEU A 451 -5.92 24.02 2.52
CA LEU A 451 -7.01 23.08 2.80
C LEU A 451 -8.14 23.18 1.77
N GLU A 452 -8.87 22.08 1.61
CA GLU A 452 -10.10 21.97 0.82
C GLU A 452 -11.30 21.57 1.70
N ILE A 453 -12.49 22.02 1.31
CA ILE A 453 -13.73 21.69 2.01
C ILE A 453 -14.06 20.20 1.79
N GLY A 454 -14.39 19.49 2.86
CA GLY A 454 -14.82 18.09 2.84
C GLY A 454 -13.67 17.08 2.85
N GLN A 455 -12.42 17.54 2.88
CA GLN A 455 -11.25 16.69 3.10
C GLN A 455 -10.81 16.73 4.56
N SER A 456 -10.23 15.62 5.03
CA SER A 456 -9.59 15.50 6.34
C SER A 456 -8.09 15.34 6.15
N TYR A 457 -7.32 16.08 6.94
CA TYR A 457 -5.87 16.15 6.83
C TYR A 457 -5.25 15.66 8.15
N PRO A 458 -4.70 14.44 8.18
CA PRO A 458 -3.95 13.93 9.32
C PRO A 458 -2.60 14.64 9.46
N SER A 459 -2.27 15.14 10.64
CA SER A 459 -0.94 15.71 10.94
C SER A 459 -0.48 15.45 12.36
N PHE A 460 0.77 15.76 12.65
CA PHE A 460 1.38 15.56 13.95
C PHE A 460 1.81 16.92 14.50
N ILE A 461 1.59 17.14 15.80
CA ILE A 461 2.52 18.03 16.50
C ILE A 461 3.72 17.15 16.80
N PHE A 462 4.76 17.25 15.97
CA PHE A 462 5.89 16.34 15.89
C PHE A 462 6.98 16.66 16.93
N SER A 463 6.99 17.87 17.47
CA SER A 463 7.88 18.27 18.57
C SER A 463 7.21 19.28 19.50
N SER A 464 7.79 19.53 20.67
CA SER A 464 7.24 20.52 21.61
C SER A 464 7.23 21.97 21.10
N GLY A 465 7.97 22.27 20.04
CA GLY A 465 8.03 23.60 19.41
C GLY A 465 7.30 23.67 18.08
N ASP A 466 6.68 22.57 17.66
CA ASP A 466 5.99 22.46 16.40
C ASP A 466 4.60 23.12 16.47
N ILE A 467 4.28 23.86 15.41
CA ILE A 467 3.03 24.60 15.25
C ILE A 467 2.63 24.50 13.79
N ASP A 468 1.56 23.77 13.53
CA ASP A 468 1.04 23.61 12.17
C ASP A 468 0.17 24.79 11.76
N TYR A 469 0.50 25.39 10.62
CA TYR A 469 -0.32 26.43 9.98
C TYR A 469 -0.95 25.88 8.71
N TYR A 470 -2.25 26.08 8.58
CA TYR A 470 -3.01 25.79 7.37
C TYR A 470 -3.66 27.06 6.85
N ARG A 471 -3.90 27.13 5.53
CA ARG A 471 -4.58 28.25 4.88
C ARG A 471 -5.82 27.79 4.15
N PHE A 472 -6.83 28.63 4.14
CA PHE A 472 -8.05 28.41 3.38
C PHE A 472 -8.58 29.74 2.83
N GLN A 473 -9.13 29.70 1.61
CA GLN A 473 -9.76 30.85 0.98
C GLN A 473 -11.08 30.40 0.33
N PRO A 474 -12.24 30.80 0.86
CA PRO A 474 -13.53 30.44 0.29
C PRO A 474 -13.79 31.23 -0.99
N ILE A 475 -14.46 30.58 -1.94
CA ILE A 475 -14.91 31.22 -3.19
C ILE A 475 -16.19 32.03 -2.94
N ASP A 476 -17.11 31.50 -2.13
CA ASP A 476 -18.39 32.10 -1.78
C ASP A 476 -18.45 32.41 -0.27
N SER A 477 -19.26 33.39 0.13
CA SER A 477 -19.54 33.60 1.56
C SER A 477 -20.31 32.39 2.11
N ILE A 478 -19.76 31.74 3.14
CA ILE A 478 -20.25 30.46 3.62
C ILE A 478 -19.95 30.26 5.11
N THR A 479 -20.86 29.60 5.81
CA THR A 479 -20.62 29.12 7.18
C THR A 479 -19.81 27.83 7.14
N LEU A 480 -18.67 27.85 7.80
CA LEU A 480 -17.76 26.71 7.88
C LEU A 480 -17.73 26.18 9.30
N LEU A 481 -17.55 24.87 9.41
CA LEU A 481 -17.18 24.18 10.64
C LEU A 481 -15.73 23.72 10.49
N PHE A 482 -14.86 24.31 11.30
CA PHE A 482 -13.48 23.86 11.44
C PHE A 482 -13.40 22.86 12.59
N GLN A 483 -12.77 21.72 12.33
CA GLN A 483 -12.67 20.64 13.30
C GLN A 483 -11.22 20.20 13.43
N LEU A 484 -10.81 20.04 14.68
CA LEU A 484 -9.62 19.31 15.09
C LEU A 484 -10.09 18.10 15.89
N THR A 485 -9.94 16.92 15.33
CA THR A 485 -10.35 15.65 15.95
C THR A 485 -9.15 14.76 16.19
N ASP A 486 -9.37 13.66 16.92
CA ASP A 486 -8.36 12.65 17.22
C ASP A 486 -7.11 13.21 17.90
N ILE A 487 -7.30 14.23 18.76
CA ILE A 487 -6.21 14.72 19.60
C ILE A 487 -5.78 13.55 20.51
N PRO A 488 -4.48 13.18 20.51
CA PRO A 488 -4.00 12.03 21.26
C PRO A 488 -4.35 12.10 22.76
N GLU A 489 -4.58 10.96 23.39
CA GLU A 489 -4.86 10.92 24.83
C GLU A 489 -3.76 11.62 25.64
N ASN A 490 -4.15 12.34 26.70
CA ASN A 490 -3.27 13.15 27.54
C ASN A 490 -2.55 14.32 26.83
N HIS A 491 -2.94 14.66 25.60
CA HIS A 491 -2.46 15.84 24.89
C HIS A 491 -3.52 16.94 24.89
N ASN A 492 -3.08 18.19 24.78
CA ASN A 492 -3.97 19.34 24.71
C ASN A 492 -3.57 20.23 23.54
N TYR A 493 -4.22 20.01 22.40
CA TYR A 493 -4.02 20.84 21.21
C TYR A 493 -5.12 21.89 21.13
N GLN A 494 -4.75 23.08 20.66
CA GLN A 494 -5.66 24.18 20.37
C GLN A 494 -5.88 24.28 18.87
N LEU A 495 -7.09 24.68 18.49
CA LEU A 495 -7.43 25.08 17.13
C LEU A 495 -7.75 26.57 17.16
N GLN A 496 -6.99 27.37 16.43
CA GLN A 496 -7.19 28.82 16.37
C GLN A 496 -7.35 29.29 14.93
N ILE A 497 -8.21 30.28 14.71
CA ILE A 497 -8.47 30.87 13.40
C ILE A 497 -7.94 32.30 13.40
N TYR A 498 -7.10 32.61 12.43
CA TYR A 498 -6.52 33.93 12.21
C TYR A 498 -6.98 34.49 10.85
N ASP A 499 -7.10 35.82 10.78
CA ASP A 499 -7.35 36.51 9.51
C ASP A 499 -6.06 36.73 8.70
N GLN A 500 -6.19 37.33 7.51
CA GLN A 500 -5.06 37.66 6.64
C GLN A 500 -4.03 38.62 7.26
N ASN A 501 -4.41 39.36 8.30
CA ASN A 501 -3.53 40.27 9.04
C ASN A 501 -2.91 39.60 10.26
N GLN A 502 -3.07 38.27 10.40
CA GLN A 502 -2.56 37.47 11.52
C GLN A 502 -3.19 37.86 12.87
N VAL A 503 -4.43 38.35 12.84
CA VAL A 503 -5.22 38.63 14.05
C VAL A 503 -6.05 37.41 14.38
N LEU A 504 -5.97 36.92 15.63
CA LEU A 504 -6.83 35.84 16.14
C LEU A 504 -8.29 36.30 16.13
N ILE A 505 -9.14 35.58 15.41
CA ILE A 505 -10.56 35.91 15.24
C ILE A 505 -11.50 34.87 15.84
N ALA A 506 -11.06 33.61 15.99
CA ALA A 506 -11.85 32.57 16.64
C ALA A 506 -10.97 31.46 17.23
N GLU A 507 -11.48 30.74 18.22
CA GLU A 507 -10.78 29.62 18.88
C GLU A 507 -11.74 28.45 19.07
N GLY A 508 -11.23 27.24 18.86
CA GLY A 508 -11.95 25.99 18.97
C GLY A 508 -12.28 25.63 20.40
N MET A 509 -13.53 25.22 20.62
CA MET A 509 -14.02 24.78 21.93
C MET A 509 -14.06 23.25 22.00
N ASP A 510 -13.83 22.72 23.19
CA ASP A 510 -14.08 21.32 23.51
C ASP A 510 -15.55 21.14 23.87
N LEU A 511 -16.22 20.21 23.20
CA LEU A 511 -17.65 19.94 23.40
C LEU A 511 -17.90 18.69 24.25
N GLY A 512 -16.86 17.91 24.56
CA GLY A 512 -16.99 16.68 25.34
C GLY A 512 -17.90 15.61 24.72
N THR A 513 -18.14 15.66 23.41
CA THR A 513 -19.05 14.77 22.67
C THR A 513 -18.37 13.54 22.05
N SER A 514 -17.04 13.46 22.07
CA SER A 514 -16.24 12.40 21.46
C SER A 514 -15.46 11.58 22.51
N LEU A 515 -15.16 10.32 22.19
CA LEU A 515 -14.30 9.44 23.00
C LEU A 515 -12.85 9.96 23.07
N SER A 516 -12.41 10.69 22.05
CA SER A 516 -11.13 11.41 21.96
C SER A 516 -11.33 12.92 22.15
N ALA A 517 -10.32 13.65 22.61
CA ALA A 517 -10.41 15.11 22.75
C ALA A 517 -10.54 15.77 21.36
N SER A 518 -11.39 16.79 21.23
CA SER A 518 -11.61 17.51 19.97
C SER A 518 -11.76 19.02 20.19
N ARG A 519 -11.50 19.81 19.14
CA ARG A 519 -11.78 21.26 19.12
C ARG A 519 -12.62 21.57 17.89
N GLN A 520 -13.67 22.35 18.07
CA GLN A 520 -14.53 22.75 16.97
C GLN A 520 -14.82 24.25 17.04
N VAL A 521 -14.85 24.90 15.88
CA VAL A 521 -15.25 26.30 15.75
C VAL A 521 -16.01 26.49 14.46
N ALA A 522 -17.20 27.09 14.55
CA ALA A 522 -17.91 27.55 13.38
C ALA A 522 -17.66 29.03 13.13
N TYR A 523 -17.56 29.39 11.86
CA TYR A 523 -17.20 30.73 11.44
C TYR A 523 -17.88 31.09 10.12
N GLN A 524 -18.38 32.33 10.04
CA GLN A 524 -18.96 32.89 8.82
C GLN A 524 -17.85 33.50 7.96
N ALA A 525 -17.36 32.73 6.99
CA ALA A 525 -16.28 33.16 6.11
C ALA A 525 -16.83 33.97 4.93
N LYS A 526 -16.17 35.09 4.58
CA LYS A 526 -16.55 35.92 3.44
C LYS A 526 -15.83 35.45 2.17
N ALA A 527 -16.50 35.53 1.02
CA ALA A 527 -15.89 35.26 -0.29
C ALA A 527 -14.53 35.97 -0.43
N GLY A 528 -13.49 35.22 -0.78
CA GLY A 528 -12.13 35.71 -0.99
C GLY A 528 -11.32 35.98 0.28
N GLN A 529 -11.89 35.86 1.49
CA GLN A 529 -11.19 36.06 2.75
C GLN A 529 -10.13 34.97 2.99
N ILE A 530 -8.88 35.35 3.24
CA ILE A 530 -7.86 34.38 3.64
C ILE A 530 -8.01 34.10 5.14
N LEU A 531 -8.16 32.84 5.47
CA LEU A 531 -8.19 32.31 6.83
C LEU A 531 -6.97 31.41 7.05
N TYR A 532 -6.39 31.52 8.23
CA TYR A 532 -5.36 30.60 8.69
C TYR A 532 -5.88 29.80 9.88
N LEU A 533 -5.76 28.48 9.80
CA LEU A 533 -5.97 27.60 10.95
C LEU A 533 -4.59 27.33 11.55
N VAL A 534 -4.46 27.54 12.85
CA VAL A 534 -3.21 27.33 13.57
C VAL A 534 -3.47 26.30 14.65
N ILE A 535 -2.73 25.19 14.57
CA ILE A 535 -2.77 24.12 15.55
C ILE A 535 -1.50 24.19 16.37
N ARG A 536 -1.67 24.32 17.69
CA ARG A 536 -0.56 24.41 18.63
C ARG A 536 -0.80 23.48 19.80
N SER A 537 0.27 22.96 20.38
CA SER A 537 0.17 22.23 21.63
C SER A 537 0.32 23.14 22.85
N GLU A 538 -0.63 23.02 23.78
CA GLU A 538 -0.51 23.51 25.16
C GLU A 538 0.19 22.49 26.06
N SER A 539 0.06 21.18 25.76
CA SER A 539 0.76 20.13 26.48
C SER A 539 0.87 18.84 25.67
N GLY A 540 2.07 18.26 25.67
CA GLY A 540 2.39 17.02 24.97
C GLY A 540 2.64 17.23 23.48
N PHE A 541 3.25 16.26 22.83
CA PHE A 541 3.34 16.18 21.38
C PHE A 541 3.44 14.71 21.03
N SER A 542 3.03 14.33 19.82
CA SER A 542 3.02 12.93 19.42
C SER A 542 3.56 12.78 18.01
N GLN A 543 4.72 12.15 17.91
CA GLN A 543 5.32 11.74 16.64
C GLN A 543 4.61 10.53 16.03
N LYS A 544 3.67 9.90 16.75
CA LYS A 544 3.03 8.62 16.39
C LYS A 544 1.53 8.75 16.13
N LEU A 545 0.84 9.53 16.94
CA LEU A 545 -0.62 9.67 16.90
C LEU A 545 -0.96 11.01 16.24
N ALA A 546 -1.50 10.94 15.03
CA ALA A 546 -1.93 12.10 14.29
C ALA A 546 -3.21 12.69 14.89
N TYR A 547 -3.33 14.01 14.87
CA TYR A 547 -4.63 14.67 14.91
C TYR A 547 -5.21 14.72 13.49
N GLN A 548 -6.49 15.04 13.36
CA GLN A 548 -7.15 15.32 12.07
C GLN A 548 -7.66 16.75 12.03
N VAL A 549 -7.29 17.52 10.99
CA VAL A 549 -7.89 18.83 10.72
C VAL A 549 -8.79 18.77 9.50
N SER A 550 -9.99 19.35 9.59
CA SER A 550 -10.93 19.40 8.47
C SER A 550 -11.77 20.66 8.44
N ILE A 551 -12.28 20.98 7.25
CA ILE A 551 -13.23 22.07 7.01
C ILE A 551 -14.49 21.48 6.41
N GLN A 552 -15.63 21.68 7.05
CA GLN A 552 -16.93 21.26 6.52
C GLN A 552 -17.84 22.47 6.27
N LYS A 553 -18.76 22.34 5.31
CA LYS A 553 -19.87 23.29 5.20
C LYS A 553 -20.82 23.03 6.34
N LEU A 554 -21.07 24.05 7.16
CA LEU A 554 -22.08 23.93 8.21
C LEU A 554 -23.46 24.13 7.57
N VAL A 555 -24.10 23.03 7.19
CA VAL A 555 -25.49 23.04 6.74
C VAL A 555 -26.37 23.07 7.99
N GLY A 556 -27.24 24.07 8.09
CA GLY A 556 -27.98 24.43 9.31
C GLY A 556 -28.47 23.23 10.10
N GLN A 557 -27.93 23.05 11.31
CA GLN A 557 -28.30 21.93 12.17
C GLN A 557 -29.77 22.01 12.58
N ALA A 558 -30.45 20.86 12.56
CA ALA A 558 -31.77 20.68 13.16
C ALA A 558 -31.67 20.83 14.69
N GLY A 559 -32.43 21.76 15.25
CA GLY A 559 -32.51 22.00 16.70
C GLY A 559 -33.13 23.37 16.99
N LEU A 560 -33.71 23.55 18.18
CA LEU A 560 -34.32 24.83 18.55
C LEU A 560 -33.26 25.93 18.67
N LEU A 561 -33.48 27.09 18.04
CA LEU A 561 -32.66 28.28 18.22
C LEU A 561 -32.69 28.66 19.70
N ASN A 562 -31.52 28.74 20.32
CA ASN A 562 -31.45 29.06 21.74
C ASN A 562 -30.20 29.89 22.05
N ILE A 563 -30.35 30.88 22.92
CA ILE A 563 -29.23 31.65 23.48
C ILE A 563 -28.86 30.94 24.79
N THR A 564 -27.72 30.28 24.83
CA THR A 564 -27.31 29.42 25.96
C THR A 564 -26.52 30.19 27.02
N ARG A 565 -25.86 31.29 26.63
CA ARG A 565 -25.13 32.16 27.55
C ARG A 565 -25.36 33.61 27.19
N MET A 566 -25.46 34.44 28.23
CA MET A 566 -25.48 35.89 28.11
C MET A 566 -24.84 36.50 29.36
N LYS A 567 -23.92 37.44 29.15
CA LYS A 567 -23.24 38.18 30.21
C LYS A 567 -23.17 39.65 29.85
N ILE A 568 -23.56 40.50 30.80
CA ILE A 568 -23.41 41.95 30.69
C ILE A 568 -22.40 42.42 31.73
N PHE A 569 -21.37 43.14 31.31
CA PHE A 569 -20.34 43.66 32.21
C PHE A 569 -19.81 45.04 31.75
N PRO A 570 -19.61 46.00 32.66
CA PRO A 570 -19.99 45.98 34.08
C PRO A 570 -21.51 46.15 34.27
N ASN A 571 -22.08 45.53 35.31
CA ASN A 571 -23.47 45.76 35.74
C ASN A 571 -23.50 45.72 37.28
N PRO A 572 -23.62 46.87 37.99
CA PRO A 572 -24.03 48.18 37.48
C PRO A 572 -23.04 48.86 36.52
N ALA A 573 -23.57 49.60 35.56
CA ALA A 573 -22.81 50.42 34.61
C ALA A 573 -22.78 51.89 35.07
N HIS A 574 -21.67 52.58 34.82
CA HIS A 574 -21.53 54.00 35.15
C HIS A 574 -21.79 54.88 33.93
N LEU A 575 -22.44 56.03 34.14
CA LEU A 575 -22.63 57.05 33.10
C LEU A 575 -21.28 57.45 32.46
N GLY A 576 -21.22 57.51 31.13
CA GLY A 576 -19.99 57.83 30.40
C GLY A 576 -19.04 56.66 30.16
N ARG A 577 -19.37 55.44 30.62
CA ARG A 577 -18.54 54.23 30.42
C ARG A 577 -19.18 53.25 29.45
N THR A 578 -18.37 52.35 28.91
CA THR A 578 -18.83 51.28 28.02
C THR A 578 -19.30 50.07 28.81
N LEU A 579 -20.41 49.49 28.37
CA LEU A 579 -20.95 48.23 28.82
C LEU A 579 -20.88 47.25 27.65
N THR A 580 -20.44 46.02 27.93
CA THR A 580 -20.36 44.94 26.94
C THR A 580 -21.38 43.87 27.26
N LEU A 581 -22.20 43.52 26.28
CA LEU A 581 -22.98 42.30 26.29
C LEU A 581 -22.23 41.25 25.47
N SER A 582 -21.96 40.10 26.06
CA SER A 582 -21.47 38.91 25.35
C SER A 582 -22.54 37.82 25.39
N TYR A 583 -22.74 37.13 24.27
CA TYR A 583 -23.76 36.09 24.17
C TYR A 583 -23.26 34.88 23.38
N THR A 584 -23.94 33.75 23.56
CA THR A 584 -23.72 32.51 22.80
C THR A 584 -25.08 31.99 22.34
N VAL A 585 -25.31 31.96 21.03
CA VAL A 585 -26.32 31.09 20.41
C VAL A 585 -25.76 29.67 20.46
N SER A 586 -26.59 28.67 20.81
CA SER A 586 -26.17 27.28 21.03
C SER A 586 -25.08 26.83 20.05
N ASP A 587 -24.10 26.09 20.55
CA ASP A 587 -22.90 25.75 19.78
C ASP A 587 -23.25 25.21 18.39
N PHE A 588 -22.64 25.80 17.35
CA PHE A 588 -22.84 25.48 15.93
C PHE A 588 -24.24 25.75 15.35
N GLN A 589 -25.10 26.49 16.06
CA GLN A 589 -26.26 27.10 15.46
C GLN A 589 -25.92 28.45 14.82
N THR A 590 -26.62 28.73 13.72
CA THR A 590 -26.62 30.04 13.07
C THR A 590 -27.83 30.85 13.54
N ALA A 591 -27.70 32.16 13.55
CA ALA A 591 -28.83 33.08 13.59
C ALA A 591 -28.71 34.03 12.41
N ASP A 592 -29.80 34.21 11.66
CA ASP A 592 -29.86 35.18 10.57
C ASP A 592 -29.57 36.58 11.10
N GLN A 593 -30.06 36.85 12.33
CA GLN A 593 -29.74 38.05 13.08
C GLN A 593 -29.83 37.85 14.59
N VAL A 594 -29.03 38.61 15.32
CA VAL A 594 -29.14 38.84 16.75
C VAL A 594 -29.31 40.33 17.00
N ILE A 595 -30.36 40.69 17.73
CA ILE A 595 -30.76 42.06 18.00
C ILE A 595 -30.66 42.28 19.50
N TRP A 596 -29.98 43.34 19.93
CA TRP A 596 -29.92 43.74 21.33
C TRP A 596 -30.53 45.11 21.53
N GLU A 597 -31.61 45.16 22.29
CA GLU A 597 -32.38 46.37 22.57
C GLU A 597 -32.40 46.67 24.07
N ILE A 598 -32.39 47.95 24.43
CA ILE A 598 -32.47 48.44 25.80
C ILE A 598 -33.63 49.43 25.89
N TYR A 599 -34.44 49.31 26.95
CA TYR A 599 -35.64 50.09 27.18
C TYR A 599 -35.66 50.72 28.58
N THR A 600 -36.38 51.82 28.72
CA THR A 600 -36.80 52.36 30.03
C THR A 600 -37.79 51.39 30.70
N ILE A 601 -38.03 51.54 32.02
CA ILE A 601 -39.09 50.80 32.73
C ILE A 601 -40.48 51.08 32.13
N GLY A 602 -40.66 52.27 31.52
CA GLY A 602 -41.89 52.65 30.83
C GLY A 602 -42.07 52.01 29.45
N GLY A 603 -41.05 51.33 28.92
CA GLY A 603 -41.07 50.66 27.62
C GLY A 603 -40.51 51.46 26.45
N ASP A 604 -39.94 52.64 26.69
CA ASP A 604 -39.32 53.45 25.62
C ASP A 604 -37.96 52.86 25.23
N LEU A 605 -37.74 52.60 23.94
CA LEU A 605 -36.47 52.12 23.40
C LEU A 605 -35.39 53.21 23.50
N ILE A 606 -34.24 52.88 24.08
CA ILE A 606 -33.11 53.81 24.28
C ILE A 606 -31.85 53.41 23.51
N HIS A 607 -31.70 52.14 23.15
CA HIS A 607 -30.55 51.63 22.39
C HIS A 607 -30.95 50.37 21.63
N SER A 608 -30.41 50.19 20.42
CA SER A 608 -30.60 49.00 19.59
C SER A 608 -29.34 48.75 18.76
N ASP A 609 -28.82 47.54 18.82
CA ASP A 609 -27.77 47.04 17.93
C ASP A 609 -28.22 45.75 17.24
N LEU A 610 -27.66 45.49 16.06
CA LEU A 610 -27.96 44.34 15.20
C LEU A 610 -26.66 43.71 14.71
N GLU A 611 -26.54 42.40 14.88
CA GLU A 611 -25.57 41.55 14.17
C GLU A 611 -26.33 40.60 13.25
N THR A 612 -25.85 40.42 12.03
CA THR A 612 -26.44 39.50 11.03
C THR A 612 -25.50 38.33 10.75
N GLU A 613 -26.04 37.21 10.30
CA GLU A 613 -25.28 35.99 9.95
C GLU A 613 -24.39 35.49 11.11
N VAL A 614 -24.97 35.49 12.31
CA VAL A 614 -24.26 35.15 13.56
C VAL A 614 -24.09 33.65 13.68
N VAL A 615 -22.92 33.22 14.16
CA VAL A 615 -22.61 31.81 14.38
C VAL A 615 -21.95 31.64 15.74
N GLY A 616 -22.55 30.84 16.62
CA GLY A 616 -22.04 30.63 17.97
C GLY A 616 -22.11 31.90 18.84
N SER A 617 -20.97 32.52 19.15
CA SER A 617 -20.89 33.64 20.11
C SER A 617 -20.65 35.00 19.47
N GLY A 618 -21.21 36.06 20.09
CA GLY A 618 -21.07 37.44 19.63
C GLY A 618 -20.99 38.44 20.78
N ARG A 619 -20.78 39.73 20.46
CA ARG A 619 -20.75 40.79 21.48
C ARG A 619 -21.29 42.12 20.96
N PHE A 620 -22.02 42.80 21.81
CA PHE A 620 -22.41 44.20 21.62
C PHE A 620 -21.69 45.11 22.61
N ILE A 621 -21.42 46.34 22.19
CA ILE A 621 -20.77 47.35 23.02
C ILE A 621 -21.61 48.61 22.98
N TRP A 622 -22.08 49.04 24.14
CA TRP A 622 -22.86 50.27 24.29
C TRP A 622 -22.14 51.25 25.22
N THR A 623 -22.06 52.53 24.82
CA THR A 623 -21.57 53.59 25.71
C THR A 623 -22.76 54.21 26.44
N VAL A 624 -22.78 54.11 27.77
CA VAL A 624 -23.92 54.49 28.62
C VAL A 624 -24.02 56.01 28.73
N ASN A 625 -24.65 56.64 27.74
CA ASN A 625 -24.80 58.10 27.61
C ASN A 625 -26.24 58.49 27.29
N GLY A 626 -26.60 59.74 27.59
CA GLY A 626 -27.90 60.31 27.19
C GLY A 626 -29.10 59.79 27.99
N ILE A 627 -28.86 59.16 29.14
CA ILE A 627 -29.89 58.58 30.00
C ILE A 627 -29.65 58.95 31.47
N SER A 628 -30.68 58.78 32.32
CA SER A 628 -30.58 59.01 33.76
C SER A 628 -30.05 57.79 34.52
N ALA A 629 -29.56 57.98 35.74
CA ALA A 629 -29.33 56.85 36.64
C ALA A 629 -30.65 56.13 36.95
N GLY A 630 -30.63 54.80 36.97
CA GLY A 630 -31.85 54.01 37.12
C GLY A 630 -31.68 52.55 36.68
N VAL A 631 -32.79 51.80 36.65
CA VAL A 631 -32.81 50.43 36.13
C VAL A 631 -33.44 50.45 34.74
N TYR A 632 -32.78 49.77 33.81
CA TYR A 632 -33.21 49.59 32.43
C TYR A 632 -33.48 48.11 32.15
N ILE A 633 -34.39 47.83 31.24
CA ILE A 633 -34.69 46.47 30.77
C ILE A 633 -33.96 46.29 29.45
N HIS A 634 -33.25 45.18 29.27
CA HIS A 634 -32.70 44.84 27.97
C HIS A 634 -33.33 43.55 27.44
N SER A 635 -33.34 43.42 26.12
CA SER A 635 -33.85 42.28 25.36
C SER A 635 -32.81 41.89 24.32
N LEU A 636 -32.38 40.63 24.34
CA LEU A 636 -31.52 40.05 23.33
C LEU A 636 -32.34 39.00 22.57
N VAL A 637 -32.50 39.19 21.25
CA VAL A 637 -33.31 38.32 20.39
C VAL A 637 -32.43 37.73 19.31
N ALA A 638 -32.30 36.41 19.28
CA ALA A 638 -31.75 35.68 18.13
C ALA A 638 -32.90 35.25 17.22
N GLN A 639 -32.73 35.35 15.90
CA GLN A 639 -33.71 34.92 14.91
C GLN A 639 -33.07 34.06 13.83
N ARG A 640 -33.78 33.00 13.41
CA ARG A 640 -33.38 32.10 12.32
C ARG A 640 -34.61 31.51 11.64
N ASN A 641 -34.78 31.69 10.34
CA ASN A 641 -35.86 31.05 9.55
C ASN A 641 -37.27 31.19 10.17
N GLY A 642 -37.58 32.35 10.76
CA GLY A 642 -38.86 32.62 11.43
C GLY A 642 -38.96 32.10 12.87
N GLU A 643 -37.98 31.34 13.35
CA GLU A 643 -37.80 31.01 14.77
C GLU A 643 -37.14 32.18 15.51
N SER A 644 -37.51 32.41 16.77
CA SER A 644 -36.87 33.42 17.62
C SER A 644 -36.67 32.91 19.05
N HIS A 645 -35.56 33.31 19.66
CA HIS A 645 -35.30 33.10 21.07
C HIS A 645 -34.89 34.40 21.73
N GLN A 646 -35.55 34.74 22.83
CA GLN A 646 -35.38 36.01 23.52
C GLN A 646 -34.92 35.79 24.96
N ILE A 647 -33.88 36.52 25.37
CA ILE A 647 -33.48 36.66 26.77
C ILE A 647 -33.61 38.11 27.17
N SER A 648 -34.31 38.36 28.27
CA SER A 648 -34.46 39.69 28.85
C SER A 648 -33.87 39.77 30.24
N GLY A 649 -33.37 40.94 30.63
CA GLY A 649 -32.77 41.16 31.92
C GLY A 649 -32.73 42.62 32.32
N LYS A 650 -31.96 42.93 33.37
CA LYS A 650 -31.87 44.28 33.95
C LYS A 650 -30.45 44.82 33.86
N ILE A 651 -30.33 46.07 33.45
CA ILE A 651 -29.09 46.85 33.53
C ILE A 651 -29.31 47.93 34.60
N ALA A 652 -28.50 47.92 35.64
CA ALA A 652 -28.46 49.02 36.60
C ALA A 652 -27.48 50.07 36.10
N VAL A 653 -27.92 51.32 35.99
CA VAL A 653 -27.08 52.47 35.65
C VAL A 653 -26.97 53.36 36.87
N VAL A 654 -25.73 53.60 37.31
CA VAL A 654 -25.44 54.49 38.44
C VAL A 654 -24.88 55.81 37.93
N GLY A 655 -25.33 56.89 38.58
CA GLY A 655 -24.70 58.20 38.44
C GLY A 655 -23.25 58.13 38.92
N ASN A 656 -22.43 59.05 38.44
CA ASN A 656 -21.07 59.20 38.97
C ASN A 656 -21.09 59.63 40.44
#